data_AF-A0A2U1ZYL5-F1
#
_entry.id   AF-A0A2U1ZYL5-F1
#
_cell.length_a   1.000
_cell.length_b   1.000
_cell.length_c   1.000
_cell.angle_alpha   90.00
_cell.angle_beta   90.00
_cell.angle_gamma   90.00
#
_symmetry.space_group_name_H-M   'P 1'
#
loop_
_entity.id
_entity.type
_entity.pdbx_description
1 polymer ?
#
loop_
_entity_poly.entity_id
_entity_poly.type
_entity_poly.pdbx_seq_one_letter_code
_entity_poly.pdbx_strand_id
1 'polypeptide(L)'
;MLVTVDDLAAVGGDPFVRWSLVPGPADLDVAATAALADGVATLVAAVDADEAIAPRGVTSTGDLAGTLAALRDASGSAIVVGSVALVLLVVLGAVTVTQVARLVAQTRAGETAILVARGASRGSLAVLTWGEAAVVAVVGTGAGTAVGLALGGALPAPGAVVVLAAVVLWTLAIGLPGWSSTRSLTRGVRIDVSGRSRTLATGGAAVLLLLAAGGSLWRFSRDDPARTPLDQALAIGAPGLVTLALAVVVLVLLTPVWSLLERAAAGRVGTAPRLALLSVSRRRSVLGVPLLLVVVAVATSVLGAGYTASTQAAQDRLDGTRVGADARLELPARSAVTPLFPPRTTAAVEAVDGVTAAALVARVPARTGQQDLVLEAVAAPAVEAVVRGGTVSPARVSAALAPTSRPPAVPEGTVSVAVLPAQGAGTFDGDITTLSATGTLWLTSPVGELARVELAGGDLALGATGTLVGDVPPGDWRLLAVDVVADGTTSGWENTLELTVQEVTVDGAPVATGADAWATAAWPVASGAGTGAAGTNPSDGATAAARFQGSATLRFVPDPVGPVPAVVTRALADRLDLATGDGLTVSYRGGTVEVTIGAVTDLVPGVLDEPAAVVDLTALQRGEALVRRSVADASEIWVALEPGAAGTAAVTELRALARGESATLVTTESARAGTAVAQPVFAAVGLVAVVLAVVGALAAFDVLTRTRRGEVVALRAVGVPGRVQGRSRLVEALVLGAVAVPAGVAVGWAVASLTIGTLVRLSVPGLAGLSQPLALAPLELALGLALALGGVAAVGALVSRRVRRQHRDTDHREETR
;
A
#
# COMPACT_ATOMS: atom_id res chain seq x y z
N MET A 1 -3.87 39.20 4.11
CA MET A 1 -3.39 40.53 3.66
C MET A 1 -4.48 41.09 2.75
N LEU A 2 -5.11 42.21 3.13
CA LEU A 2 -6.16 42.85 2.33
C LEU A 2 -5.48 43.76 1.31
N VAL A 3 -5.45 43.32 0.05
CA VAL A 3 -4.97 44.13 -1.08
C VAL A 3 -6.09 45.10 -1.47
N THR A 4 -5.77 46.38 -1.64
CA THR A 4 -6.75 47.37 -2.05
C THR A 4 -6.95 47.35 -3.57
N VAL A 5 -8.10 47.83 -4.05
CA VAL A 5 -8.42 47.85 -5.49
C VAL A 5 -7.41 48.71 -6.28
N ASP A 6 -6.85 49.74 -5.64
CA ASP A 6 -5.86 50.61 -6.24
C ASP A 6 -4.48 49.92 -6.43
N ASP A 7 -4.11 49.01 -5.51
CA ASP A 7 -2.88 48.19 -5.63
C ASP A 7 -2.99 47.18 -6.80
N LEU A 8 -4.19 46.65 -7.04
CA LEU A 8 -4.49 45.73 -8.16
C LEU A 8 -4.43 46.44 -9.52
N ALA A 9 -4.84 47.72 -9.58
CA ALA A 9 -4.78 48.52 -10.80
C ALA A 9 -3.33 48.86 -11.23
N ALA A 10 -2.39 48.94 -10.28
CA ALA A 10 -0.99 49.26 -10.55
C ALA A 10 -0.18 48.09 -11.16
N VAL A 11 -0.62 46.84 -10.96
CA VAL A 11 0.09 45.64 -11.44
C VAL A 11 -0.21 45.32 -12.91
N GLY A 12 -1.36 45.79 -13.43
CA GLY A 12 -1.82 45.47 -14.78
C GLY A 12 -2.27 44.00 -14.92
N GLY A 13 -3.47 43.81 -15.47
CA GLY A 13 -4.10 42.49 -15.63
C GLY A 13 -5.43 42.39 -14.88
N ASP A 14 -6.34 41.56 -15.39
CA ASP A 14 -7.65 41.36 -14.79
C ASP A 14 -7.56 40.39 -13.60
N PRO A 15 -8.20 40.68 -12.46
CA PRO A 15 -8.09 39.87 -11.25
C PRO A 15 -8.79 38.51 -11.39
N PHE A 16 -8.09 37.43 -11.01
CA PHE A 16 -8.67 36.10 -10.86
C PHE A 16 -9.12 35.88 -9.41
N VAL A 17 -10.32 35.30 -9.23
CA VAL A 17 -10.79 34.84 -7.92
C VAL A 17 -10.39 33.37 -7.74
N ARG A 18 -9.78 33.05 -6.59
CA ARG A 18 -9.39 31.68 -6.24
C ARG A 18 -10.28 31.16 -5.11
N TRP A 19 -10.91 30.02 -5.34
CA TRP A 19 -11.62 29.25 -4.31
C TRP A 19 -10.83 27.98 -3.99
N SER A 20 -10.71 27.63 -2.70
CA SER A 20 -10.25 26.30 -2.30
C SER A 20 -11.42 25.49 -1.75
N LEU A 21 -11.55 24.26 -2.22
CA LEU A 21 -12.57 23.31 -1.79
C LEU A 21 -11.90 22.24 -0.94
N VAL A 22 -12.30 22.15 0.32
CA VAL A 22 -11.81 21.12 1.25
C VAL A 22 -13.03 20.40 1.84
N PRO A 23 -13.10 19.06 1.78
CA PRO A 23 -14.17 18.31 2.42
C PRO A 23 -14.22 18.59 3.93
N GLY A 24 -15.42 18.84 4.47
CA GLY A 24 -15.60 18.97 5.91
C GLY A 24 -15.40 17.61 6.62
N PRO A 25 -14.74 17.55 7.78
CA PRO A 25 -14.38 16.29 8.44
C PRO A 25 -15.56 15.55 9.11
N ALA A 26 -16.75 16.16 9.20
CA ALA A 26 -17.81 15.64 10.08
C ALA A 26 -18.72 14.55 9.47
N ASP A 27 -18.79 14.39 8.14
CA ASP A 27 -19.83 13.54 7.52
C ASP A 27 -19.36 12.76 6.27
N LEU A 28 -18.09 12.36 6.20
CA LEU A 28 -17.59 11.51 5.10
C LEU A 28 -17.81 10.02 5.40
N ASP A 29 -18.94 9.46 4.95
CA ASP A 29 -19.15 8.01 4.86
C ASP A 29 -18.96 7.49 3.40
N VAL A 30 -19.08 6.17 3.19
CA VAL A 30 -18.88 5.56 1.87
C VAL A 30 -19.88 6.08 0.82
N ALA A 31 -21.14 6.34 1.23
CA ALA A 31 -22.18 6.83 0.34
C ALA A 31 -21.98 8.32 0.01
N ALA A 32 -21.64 9.13 1.02
CA ALA A 32 -21.29 10.53 0.88
C ALA A 32 -20.06 10.71 0.00
N THR A 33 -19.04 9.84 0.13
CA THR A 33 -17.84 9.87 -0.70
C THR A 33 -18.16 9.63 -2.18
N ALA A 34 -19.03 8.65 -2.47
CA ALA A 34 -19.47 8.40 -3.85
C ALA A 34 -20.25 9.59 -4.42
N ALA A 35 -21.16 10.18 -3.64
CA ALA A 35 -21.92 11.36 -4.04
C ALA A 35 -21.01 12.59 -4.25
N LEU A 36 -20.02 12.79 -3.38
CA LEU A 36 -19.01 13.84 -3.51
C LEU A 36 -18.14 13.64 -4.75
N ALA A 37 -17.73 12.40 -5.06
CA ALA A 37 -16.96 12.10 -6.26
C ALA A 37 -17.73 12.51 -7.52
N ASP A 38 -19.01 12.14 -7.61
CA ASP A 38 -19.89 12.48 -8.74
C ASP A 38 -20.15 14.01 -8.82
N GLY A 39 -20.36 14.66 -7.67
CA GLY A 39 -20.56 16.10 -7.59
C GLY A 39 -19.32 16.91 -7.98
N VAL A 40 -18.14 16.53 -7.49
CA VAL A 40 -16.88 17.22 -7.82
C VAL A 40 -16.50 17.01 -9.29
N ALA A 41 -16.73 15.82 -9.84
CA ALA A 41 -16.46 15.53 -11.25
C ALA A 41 -17.30 16.42 -12.21
N THR A 42 -18.48 16.86 -11.77
CA THR A 42 -19.39 17.71 -12.56
C THR A 42 -19.27 19.20 -12.23
N LEU A 43 -18.65 19.56 -11.11
CA LEU A 43 -18.57 20.92 -10.59
C LEU A 43 -17.91 21.90 -11.57
N VAL A 44 -16.75 21.55 -12.14
CA VAL A 44 -16.02 22.45 -13.05
C VAL A 44 -16.87 22.80 -14.26
N ALA A 45 -17.50 21.80 -14.88
CA ALA A 45 -18.39 22.00 -16.02
C ALA A 45 -19.63 22.83 -15.65
N ALA A 46 -20.16 22.65 -14.44
CA ALA A 46 -21.32 23.41 -13.96
C ALA A 46 -20.98 24.89 -13.71
N VAL A 47 -19.78 25.20 -13.17
CA VAL A 47 -19.33 26.58 -12.94
C VAL A 47 -18.94 27.26 -14.26
N ASP A 48 -18.28 26.54 -15.16
CA ASP A 48 -17.88 27.05 -16.49
C ASP A 48 -19.10 27.42 -17.36
N ALA A 49 -20.24 26.72 -17.17
CA ALA A 49 -21.49 27.01 -17.85
C ALA A 49 -22.22 28.28 -17.34
N ASP A 50 -21.83 28.85 -16.19
CA ASP A 50 -22.44 30.06 -15.61
C ASP A 50 -21.63 31.31 -16.00
N GLU A 51 -22.10 32.03 -17.03
CA GLU A 51 -21.44 33.26 -17.52
C GLU A 51 -21.31 34.37 -16.46
N ALA A 52 -22.13 34.36 -15.40
CA ALA A 52 -22.01 35.33 -14.32
C ALA A 52 -20.81 35.06 -13.40
N ILE A 53 -20.34 33.80 -13.36
CA ILE A 53 -19.27 33.34 -12.46
C ILE A 53 -17.97 33.12 -13.25
N ALA A 54 -18.06 32.57 -14.46
CA ALA A 54 -16.91 32.21 -15.28
C ALA A 54 -16.93 32.86 -16.69
N PRO A 55 -17.04 34.20 -16.81
CA PRO A 55 -17.10 34.87 -18.12
C PRO A 55 -15.85 34.66 -18.99
N ARG A 56 -14.76 34.13 -18.43
CA ARG A 56 -13.49 33.81 -19.12
C ARG A 56 -13.03 32.37 -18.87
N GLY A 57 -13.93 31.51 -18.40
CA GLY A 57 -13.69 30.12 -18.11
C GLY A 57 -13.09 29.82 -16.72
N VAL A 58 -13.12 28.55 -16.35
CA VAL A 58 -12.63 28.04 -15.06
C VAL A 58 -11.37 27.19 -15.25
N THR A 59 -10.37 27.41 -14.40
CA THR A 59 -9.25 26.47 -14.24
C THR A 59 -9.35 25.76 -12.90
N SER A 60 -9.21 24.44 -12.91
CA SER A 60 -9.21 23.61 -11.70
C SER A 60 -7.82 23.01 -11.51
N THR A 61 -7.31 23.11 -10.28
CA THR A 61 -6.00 22.55 -9.88
C THR A 61 -6.16 21.76 -8.59
N GLY A 62 -5.47 20.62 -8.48
CA GLY A 62 -5.45 19.75 -7.31
C GLY A 62 -6.14 18.40 -7.52
N ASP A 63 -5.97 17.50 -6.56
CA ASP A 63 -6.27 16.07 -6.71
C ASP A 63 -7.59 15.62 -6.07
N LEU A 64 -8.47 16.54 -5.67
CA LEU A 64 -9.69 16.18 -4.93
C LEU A 64 -10.57 15.20 -5.72
N ALA A 65 -10.80 15.45 -7.02
CA ALA A 65 -11.61 14.58 -7.87
C ALA A 65 -10.99 13.18 -8.00
N GLY A 66 -9.68 13.11 -8.28
CA GLY A 66 -8.94 11.85 -8.38
C GLY A 66 -8.89 11.09 -7.05
N THR A 67 -8.73 11.81 -5.93
CA THR A 67 -8.74 11.23 -4.58
C THR A 67 -10.10 10.64 -4.23
N LEU A 68 -11.20 11.34 -4.52
CA LEU A 68 -12.55 10.83 -4.29
C LEU A 68 -12.89 9.62 -5.17
N ALA A 69 -12.45 9.62 -6.43
CA ALA A 69 -12.59 8.47 -7.31
C ALA A 69 -11.80 7.25 -6.78
N ALA A 70 -10.53 7.46 -6.39
CA ALA A 70 -9.70 6.41 -5.81
C ALA A 70 -10.29 5.86 -4.49
N LEU A 71 -10.87 6.72 -3.64
CA LEU A 71 -11.56 6.31 -2.42
C LEU A 71 -12.82 5.49 -2.71
N ARG A 72 -13.59 5.84 -3.75
CA ARG A 72 -14.76 5.07 -4.21
C ARG A 72 -14.35 3.67 -4.68
N ASP A 73 -13.31 3.59 -5.50
CA ASP A 73 -12.81 2.32 -6.03
C ASP A 73 -12.19 1.43 -4.93
N ALA A 74 -11.44 2.04 -4.01
CA ALA A 74 -10.90 1.36 -2.83
C ALA A 74 -12.01 0.81 -1.94
N SER A 75 -13.11 1.57 -1.75
CA SER A 75 -14.27 1.11 -0.98
C SER A 75 -14.99 -0.06 -1.64
N GLY A 76 -15.19 0.00 -2.96
CA GLY A 76 -15.76 -1.12 -3.73
C GLY A 76 -14.92 -2.38 -3.61
N SER A 77 -13.61 -2.24 -3.72
CA SER A 77 -12.64 -3.34 -3.59
C SER A 77 -12.64 -3.92 -2.18
N ALA A 78 -12.70 -3.07 -1.15
CA ALA A 78 -12.78 -3.48 0.25
C ALA A 78 -14.03 -4.32 0.56
N ILE A 79 -15.19 -3.97 -0.01
CA ILE A 79 -16.44 -4.73 0.15
C ILE A 79 -16.29 -6.14 -0.45
N VAL A 80 -15.67 -6.24 -1.63
CA VAL A 80 -15.42 -7.55 -2.29
C VAL A 80 -14.48 -8.40 -1.43
N VAL A 81 -13.42 -7.82 -0.87
CA VAL A 81 -12.46 -8.56 -0.03
C VAL A 81 -13.07 -8.92 1.33
N GLY A 82 -13.84 -8.02 1.95
CA GLY A 82 -14.59 -8.32 3.17
C GLY A 82 -15.60 -9.47 2.97
N SER A 83 -16.19 -9.57 1.79
CA SER A 83 -17.10 -10.68 1.43
C SER A 83 -16.39 -12.03 1.44
N VAL A 84 -15.09 -12.10 1.14
CA VAL A 84 -14.29 -13.34 1.24
C VAL A 84 -14.24 -13.84 2.68
N ALA A 85 -13.99 -12.95 3.65
CA ALA A 85 -13.98 -13.31 5.07
C ALA A 85 -15.38 -13.77 5.54
N LEU A 86 -16.44 -13.13 5.07
CA LEU A 86 -17.81 -13.54 5.38
C LEU A 86 -18.15 -14.92 4.78
N VAL A 87 -17.72 -15.21 3.55
CA VAL A 87 -17.90 -16.54 2.94
C VAL A 87 -17.13 -17.61 3.72
N LEU A 88 -15.90 -17.31 4.15
CA LEU A 88 -15.12 -18.16 5.05
C LEU A 88 -15.89 -18.46 6.34
N LEU A 89 -16.51 -17.44 6.94
CA LEU A 89 -17.35 -17.60 8.13
C LEU A 89 -18.59 -18.46 7.87
N VAL A 90 -19.27 -18.28 6.73
CA VAL A 90 -20.43 -19.10 6.34
C VAL A 90 -20.03 -20.57 6.17
N VAL A 91 -18.90 -20.84 5.50
CA VAL A 91 -18.39 -22.21 5.33
C VAL A 91 -18.08 -22.83 6.69
N LEU A 92 -17.40 -22.11 7.58
CA LEU A 92 -17.07 -22.59 8.92
C LEU A 92 -18.33 -22.84 9.77
N GLY A 93 -19.29 -21.92 9.72
CA GLY A 93 -20.58 -22.07 10.39
C GLY A 93 -21.33 -23.31 9.86
N ALA A 94 -21.41 -23.48 8.55
CA ALA A 94 -22.04 -24.63 7.89
C ALA A 94 -21.42 -25.94 8.34
N VAL A 95 -20.09 -26.00 8.39
CA VAL A 95 -19.36 -27.17 8.90
C VAL A 95 -19.69 -27.42 10.37
N THR A 96 -19.63 -26.38 11.21
CA THR A 96 -19.91 -26.50 12.66
C THR A 96 -21.31 -27.03 12.92
N VAL A 97 -22.32 -26.43 12.27
CA VAL A 97 -23.73 -26.85 12.40
C VAL A 97 -23.92 -28.27 11.88
N THR A 98 -23.36 -28.61 10.72
CA THR A 98 -23.47 -29.96 10.15
C THR A 98 -22.86 -31.01 11.08
N GLN A 99 -21.71 -30.71 11.71
CA GLN A 99 -21.08 -31.63 12.64
C GLN A 99 -21.88 -31.81 13.94
N VAL A 100 -22.41 -30.72 14.50
CA VAL A 100 -23.28 -30.77 15.68
C VAL A 100 -24.57 -31.54 15.37
N ALA A 101 -25.21 -31.27 14.23
CA ALA A 101 -26.40 -31.98 13.77
C ALA A 101 -26.12 -33.48 13.58
N ARG A 102 -24.95 -33.83 13.03
CA ARG A 102 -24.52 -35.23 12.90
C ARG A 102 -24.34 -35.92 14.25
N LEU A 103 -23.79 -35.23 15.24
CA LEU A 103 -23.64 -35.76 16.60
C LEU A 103 -24.99 -35.95 17.29
N VAL A 104 -25.93 -35.00 17.14
CA VAL A 104 -27.30 -35.12 17.66
C VAL A 104 -28.05 -36.28 16.99
N ALA A 105 -27.91 -36.41 15.66
CA ALA A 105 -28.50 -37.50 14.89
C ALA A 105 -27.97 -38.88 15.33
N GLN A 106 -26.72 -38.97 15.77
CA GLN A 106 -26.16 -40.20 16.34
C GLN A 106 -26.77 -40.52 17.71
N THR A 107 -26.97 -39.53 18.57
CA THR A 107 -27.62 -39.76 19.88
C THR A 107 -29.08 -40.17 19.76
N ARG A 108 -29.80 -39.62 18.77
CA ARG A 108 -31.21 -39.93 18.51
C ARG A 108 -31.44 -41.24 17.76
N ALA A 109 -30.38 -41.90 17.30
CA ALA A 109 -30.50 -43.15 16.54
C ALA A 109 -31.22 -44.25 17.35
N GLY A 110 -31.00 -44.31 18.67
CA GLY A 110 -31.68 -45.27 19.55
C GLY A 110 -33.19 -45.02 19.68
N GLU A 111 -33.58 -43.77 19.89
CA GLU A 111 -35.00 -43.36 19.93
C GLU A 111 -35.68 -43.61 18.58
N THR A 112 -34.99 -43.26 17.50
CA THR A 112 -35.47 -43.48 16.12
C THR A 112 -35.66 -44.97 15.85
N ALA A 113 -34.74 -45.82 16.32
CA ALA A 113 -34.86 -47.28 16.19
C ALA A 113 -36.10 -47.82 16.91
N ILE A 114 -36.42 -47.30 18.10
CA ILE A 114 -37.64 -47.67 18.84
C ILE A 114 -38.90 -47.21 18.08
N LEU A 115 -38.91 -45.99 17.55
CA LEU A 115 -40.04 -45.48 16.75
C LEU A 115 -40.25 -46.31 15.48
N VAL A 116 -39.17 -46.71 14.80
CA VAL A 116 -39.22 -47.61 13.65
C VAL A 116 -39.74 -49.00 14.08
N ALA A 117 -39.29 -49.54 15.22
CA ALA A 117 -39.79 -50.80 15.76
C ALA A 117 -41.29 -50.73 16.13
N ARG A 118 -41.80 -49.54 16.47
CA ARG A 118 -43.23 -49.26 16.71
C ARG A 118 -44.03 -48.93 15.44
N GLY A 119 -43.43 -49.06 14.25
CA GLY A 119 -44.12 -48.92 12.97
C GLY A 119 -44.11 -47.53 12.33
N ALA A 120 -43.26 -46.59 12.78
CA ALA A 120 -43.16 -45.27 12.17
C ALA A 120 -42.72 -45.34 10.69
N SER A 121 -43.45 -44.65 9.79
CA SER A 121 -43.13 -44.60 8.36
C SER A 121 -41.90 -43.72 8.08
N ARG A 122 -41.16 -44.03 6.99
CA ARG A 122 -39.99 -43.24 6.54
C ARG A 122 -40.33 -41.79 6.24
N GLY A 123 -41.50 -41.56 5.63
CA GLY A 123 -41.97 -40.21 5.30
C GLY A 123 -42.25 -39.40 6.55
N SER A 124 -42.91 -39.99 7.54
CA SER A 124 -43.22 -39.33 8.83
C SER A 124 -41.95 -38.91 9.57
N LEU A 125 -40.92 -39.77 9.62
CA LEU A 125 -39.64 -39.46 10.26
C LEU A 125 -38.84 -38.39 9.47
N ALA A 126 -38.92 -38.41 8.13
CA ALA A 126 -38.29 -37.40 7.29
C ALA A 126 -38.96 -36.03 7.48
N VAL A 127 -40.29 -35.95 7.48
CA VAL A 127 -41.03 -34.71 7.71
C VAL A 127 -40.74 -34.15 9.10
N LEU A 128 -40.67 -35.01 10.13
CA LEU A 128 -40.32 -34.58 11.48
C LEU A 128 -38.90 -34.01 11.55
N THR A 129 -37.91 -34.68 10.95
CA THR A 129 -36.51 -34.21 10.96
C THR A 129 -36.32 -32.91 10.18
N TRP A 130 -36.94 -32.77 9.01
CA TRP A 130 -36.91 -31.52 8.23
C TRP A 130 -37.71 -30.40 8.91
N GLY A 131 -38.83 -30.71 9.55
CA GLY A 131 -39.63 -29.74 10.32
C GLY A 131 -38.86 -29.20 11.53
N GLU A 132 -38.23 -30.06 12.31
CA GLU A 132 -37.35 -29.64 13.42
C GLU A 132 -36.16 -28.81 12.91
N ALA A 133 -35.51 -29.25 11.81
CA ALA A 133 -34.40 -28.53 11.21
C ALA A 133 -34.82 -27.12 10.76
N ALA A 134 -36.01 -26.99 10.14
CA ALA A 134 -36.55 -25.72 9.68
C ALA A 134 -36.85 -24.78 10.87
N VAL A 135 -37.48 -25.29 11.93
CA VAL A 135 -37.76 -24.50 13.14
C VAL A 135 -36.46 -24.00 13.78
N VAL A 136 -35.46 -24.86 13.94
CA VAL A 136 -34.16 -24.46 14.50
C VAL A 136 -33.45 -23.46 13.59
N ALA A 137 -33.49 -23.67 12.27
CA ALA A 137 -32.91 -22.74 11.30
C ALA A 137 -33.59 -21.36 11.34
N VAL A 138 -34.92 -21.30 11.42
CA VAL A 138 -35.68 -20.04 11.52
C VAL A 138 -35.36 -19.32 12.82
N VAL A 139 -35.43 -19.99 13.97
CA VAL A 139 -35.13 -19.38 15.27
C VAL A 139 -33.67 -18.93 15.35
N GLY A 140 -32.73 -19.77 14.89
CA GLY A 140 -31.31 -19.45 14.87
C GLY A 140 -30.98 -18.28 13.95
N THR A 141 -31.56 -18.24 12.74
CA THR A 141 -31.38 -17.14 11.80
C THR A 141 -32.01 -15.86 12.34
N GLY A 142 -33.19 -15.93 12.95
CA GLY A 142 -33.84 -14.78 13.59
C GLY A 142 -33.03 -14.20 14.74
N ALA A 143 -32.55 -15.05 15.66
CA ALA A 143 -31.69 -14.64 16.76
C ALA A 143 -30.36 -14.06 16.26
N GLY A 144 -29.72 -14.71 15.29
CA GLY A 144 -28.48 -14.21 14.67
C GLY A 144 -28.67 -12.87 13.97
N THR A 145 -29.78 -12.69 13.26
CA THR A 145 -30.14 -11.42 12.60
C THR A 145 -30.37 -10.31 13.64
N ALA A 146 -31.08 -10.61 14.73
CA ALA A 146 -31.31 -9.63 15.81
C ALA A 146 -30.01 -9.20 16.49
N VAL A 147 -29.10 -10.14 16.77
CA VAL A 147 -27.77 -9.83 17.30
C VAL A 147 -26.95 -9.01 16.29
N GLY A 148 -26.98 -9.37 15.00
CA GLY A 148 -26.30 -8.62 13.95
C GLY A 148 -26.81 -7.17 13.85
N LEU A 149 -28.13 -6.97 13.86
CA LEU A 149 -28.77 -5.65 13.87
C LEU A 149 -28.39 -4.83 15.11
N ALA A 150 -28.38 -5.45 16.29
CA ALA A 150 -28.01 -4.78 17.53
C ALA A 150 -26.54 -4.35 17.57
N LEU A 151 -25.65 -5.06 16.88
CA LEU A 151 -24.23 -4.76 16.81
C LEU A 151 -23.84 -3.84 15.64
N GLY A 152 -24.59 -3.86 14.53
CA GLY A 152 -24.17 -3.27 13.25
C GLY A 152 -25.15 -2.32 12.56
N GLY A 153 -26.33 -2.05 13.11
CA GLY A 153 -27.31 -1.14 12.49
C GLY A 153 -28.25 -1.84 11.49
N ALA A 154 -28.92 -1.06 10.62
CA ALA A 154 -30.00 -1.53 9.75
C ALA A 154 -29.54 -2.44 8.60
N LEU A 155 -30.38 -3.41 8.20
CA LEU A 155 -30.13 -4.28 7.05
C LEU A 155 -30.25 -3.48 5.73
N PRO A 156 -29.30 -3.62 4.79
CA PRO A 156 -29.45 -3.07 3.45
C PRO A 156 -30.61 -3.73 2.69
N ALA A 157 -31.08 -3.08 1.63
CA ALA A 157 -32.35 -3.35 0.95
C ALA A 157 -32.52 -4.69 0.18
N PRO A 158 -31.63 -5.72 0.28
CA PRO A 158 -32.03 -7.10 0.01
C PRO A 158 -32.02 -8.02 1.25
N GLY A 159 -32.08 -7.47 2.48
CA GLY A 159 -31.96 -8.24 3.73
C GLY A 159 -32.92 -9.43 3.85
N ALA A 160 -34.15 -9.32 3.36
CA ALA A 160 -35.13 -10.42 3.41
C ALA A 160 -34.72 -11.64 2.58
N VAL A 161 -34.13 -11.42 1.39
CA VAL A 161 -33.67 -12.50 0.52
C VAL A 161 -32.48 -13.22 1.15
N VAL A 162 -31.56 -12.48 1.78
CA VAL A 162 -30.40 -13.04 2.48
C VAL A 162 -30.84 -13.88 3.68
N VAL A 163 -31.80 -13.39 4.47
CA VAL A 163 -32.37 -14.14 5.60
C VAL A 163 -33.04 -15.42 5.12
N LEU A 164 -33.84 -15.38 4.05
CA LEU A 164 -34.48 -16.57 3.49
C LEU A 164 -33.46 -17.59 3.00
N ALA A 165 -32.44 -17.14 2.25
CA ALA A 165 -31.37 -18.00 1.77
C ALA A 165 -30.59 -18.65 2.92
N ALA A 166 -30.31 -17.89 3.99
CA ALA A 166 -29.67 -18.40 5.19
C ALA A 166 -30.54 -19.48 5.87
N VAL A 167 -31.85 -19.24 6.03
CA VAL A 167 -32.78 -20.25 6.58
C VAL A 167 -32.71 -21.54 5.77
N VAL A 168 -32.80 -21.46 4.43
CA VAL A 168 -32.71 -22.65 3.56
C VAL A 168 -31.37 -23.37 3.74
N LEU A 169 -30.25 -22.65 3.71
CA LEU A 169 -28.92 -23.21 3.90
C LEU A 169 -28.78 -23.95 5.25
N TRP A 170 -29.20 -23.32 6.35
CA TRP A 170 -29.12 -23.92 7.69
C TRP A 170 -30.07 -25.10 7.85
N THR A 171 -31.25 -25.03 7.23
CA THR A 171 -32.19 -26.15 7.19
C THR A 171 -31.56 -27.37 6.52
N LEU A 172 -30.87 -27.17 5.38
CA LEU A 172 -30.12 -28.23 4.69
C LEU A 172 -28.96 -28.77 5.55
N ALA A 173 -28.17 -27.88 6.16
CA ALA A 173 -27.03 -28.26 7.01
C ALA A 173 -27.44 -29.12 8.23
N ILE A 174 -28.60 -28.84 8.82
CA ILE A 174 -29.15 -29.59 9.97
C ILE A 174 -29.89 -30.84 9.50
N GLY A 175 -30.70 -30.73 8.44
CA GLY A 175 -31.59 -31.78 7.96
C GLY A 175 -30.88 -32.94 7.30
N LEU A 176 -29.83 -32.68 6.49
CA LEU A 176 -29.11 -33.73 5.75
C LEU A 176 -28.48 -34.80 6.66
N PRO A 177 -27.74 -34.47 7.74
CA PRO A 177 -27.23 -35.47 8.67
C PRO A 177 -28.34 -36.30 9.33
N GLY A 178 -29.43 -35.67 9.77
CA GLY A 178 -30.57 -36.33 10.40
C GLY A 178 -31.28 -37.30 9.45
N TRP A 179 -31.53 -36.85 8.21
CA TRP A 179 -32.13 -37.65 7.15
C TRP A 179 -31.24 -38.83 6.74
N SER A 180 -29.93 -38.64 6.65
CA SER A 180 -29.01 -39.73 6.34
C SER A 180 -29.03 -40.83 7.42
N SER A 181 -29.15 -40.44 8.70
CA SER A 181 -29.24 -41.35 9.84
C SER A 181 -30.53 -42.18 9.80
N THR A 182 -31.69 -41.52 9.63
CA THR A 182 -33.01 -42.19 9.53
C THR A 182 -33.09 -43.13 8.32
N ARG A 183 -32.52 -42.73 7.18
CA ARG A 183 -32.46 -43.57 5.97
C ARG A 183 -31.58 -44.80 6.17
N SER A 184 -30.48 -44.69 6.92
CA SER A 184 -29.59 -45.81 7.21
C SER A 184 -30.26 -46.87 8.10
N LEU A 185 -31.02 -46.45 9.11
CA LEU A 185 -31.74 -47.34 10.04
C LEU A 185 -32.91 -48.07 9.37
N THR A 186 -33.67 -47.36 8.53
CA THR A 186 -34.90 -47.89 7.91
C THR A 186 -34.66 -48.78 6.68
N ARG A 187 -33.46 -48.75 6.09
CA ARG A 187 -33.11 -49.67 4.99
C ARG A 187 -32.72 -51.06 5.49
N GLY A 188 -32.63 -51.29 6.80
CA GLY A 188 -32.26 -52.58 7.35
C GLY A 188 -30.96 -53.10 6.75
N VAL A 189 -30.06 -52.19 6.32
CA VAL A 189 -28.75 -52.55 5.79
C VAL A 189 -28.07 -53.26 6.94
N ARG A 190 -28.06 -54.60 6.90
CA ARG A 190 -27.12 -55.41 7.67
C ARG A 190 -25.81 -54.68 7.52
N ILE A 191 -25.31 -54.14 8.63
CA ILE A 191 -24.05 -53.41 8.71
C ILE A 191 -23.10 -54.18 7.81
N ASP A 192 -22.77 -53.59 6.67
CA ASP A 192 -21.83 -54.18 5.76
C ASP A 192 -20.53 -54.18 6.56
N VAL A 193 -20.22 -55.34 7.15
CA VAL A 193 -19.06 -55.55 8.04
C VAL A 193 -17.78 -55.19 7.29
N SER A 194 -17.84 -55.15 5.96
CA SER A 194 -16.88 -54.49 5.10
C SER A 194 -17.03 -52.96 5.18
N GLY A 195 -16.27 -52.30 6.06
CA GLY A 195 -16.20 -50.82 6.15
C GLY A 195 -15.81 -50.07 4.86
N ARG A 196 -15.67 -50.77 3.73
CA ARG A 196 -15.26 -50.29 2.40
C ARG A 196 -16.20 -49.27 1.78
N SER A 197 -17.52 -49.46 1.86
CA SER A 197 -18.50 -48.53 1.26
C SER A 197 -18.49 -47.16 1.95
N ARG A 198 -18.30 -47.15 3.28
CA ARG A 198 -18.20 -45.93 4.08
C ARG A 198 -16.90 -45.18 3.80
N THR A 199 -15.79 -45.90 3.64
CA THR A 199 -14.49 -45.30 3.26
C THR A 199 -14.51 -44.73 1.85
N LEU A 200 -15.17 -45.39 0.89
CA LEU A 200 -15.31 -44.91 -0.48
C LEU A 200 -16.12 -43.61 -0.56
N ALA A 201 -17.25 -43.53 0.16
CA ALA A 201 -18.07 -42.31 0.18
C ALA A 201 -17.35 -41.11 0.84
N THR A 202 -16.63 -41.34 1.95
CA THR A 202 -15.84 -40.27 2.60
C THR A 202 -14.63 -39.86 1.77
N GLY A 203 -13.98 -40.82 1.09
CA GLY A 203 -12.87 -40.55 0.18
C GLY A 203 -13.31 -39.74 -1.03
N GLY A 204 -14.42 -40.12 -1.67
CA GLY A 204 -14.99 -39.39 -2.80
C GLY A 204 -15.37 -37.94 -2.44
N ALA A 205 -16.00 -37.73 -1.29
CA ALA A 205 -16.32 -36.37 -0.81
C ALA A 205 -15.06 -35.52 -0.55
N ALA A 206 -14.01 -36.13 0.03
CA ALA A 206 -12.73 -35.44 0.23
C ALA A 206 -12.04 -35.07 -1.09
N VAL A 207 -12.08 -35.97 -2.09
CA VAL A 207 -11.54 -35.71 -3.43
C VAL A 207 -12.33 -34.59 -4.12
N LEU A 208 -13.67 -34.61 -4.06
CA LEU A 208 -14.50 -33.54 -4.62
C LEU A 208 -14.21 -32.19 -3.95
N LEU A 209 -14.03 -32.18 -2.62
CA LEU A 209 -13.65 -30.98 -1.89
C LEU A 209 -12.27 -30.46 -2.31
N LEU A 210 -11.29 -31.34 -2.52
CA LEU A 210 -9.96 -30.97 -3.01
C LEU A 210 -10.01 -30.42 -4.44
N LEU A 211 -10.80 -31.02 -5.33
CA LEU A 211 -11.01 -30.52 -6.69
C LEU A 211 -11.71 -29.16 -6.68
N ALA A 212 -12.74 -28.98 -5.85
CA ALA A 212 -13.43 -27.71 -5.68
C ALA A 212 -12.50 -26.63 -5.12
N ALA A 213 -11.69 -26.97 -4.11
CA ALA A 213 -10.70 -26.06 -3.53
C ALA A 213 -9.59 -25.68 -4.53
N GLY A 214 -9.04 -26.66 -5.25
CA GLY A 214 -8.02 -26.43 -6.27
C GLY A 214 -8.54 -25.61 -7.45
N GLY A 215 -9.75 -25.92 -7.95
CA GLY A 215 -10.41 -25.15 -9.00
C GLY A 215 -10.73 -23.72 -8.57
N SER A 216 -11.23 -23.55 -7.35
CA SER A 216 -11.50 -22.22 -6.77
C SER A 216 -10.22 -21.41 -6.60
N LEU A 217 -9.14 -22.02 -6.11
CA LEU A 217 -7.84 -21.37 -5.93
C LEU A 217 -7.20 -20.97 -7.27
N TRP A 218 -7.28 -21.85 -8.28
CA TRP A 218 -6.79 -21.57 -9.63
C TRP A 218 -7.56 -20.44 -10.31
N ARG A 219 -8.88 -20.37 -10.11
CA ARG A 219 -9.70 -19.24 -10.56
C ARG A 219 -9.35 -17.97 -9.81
N PHE A 220 -9.19 -18.07 -8.48
CA PHE A 220 -8.85 -16.96 -7.61
C PHE A 220 -7.51 -16.32 -7.97
N SER A 221 -6.51 -17.09 -8.38
CA SER A 221 -5.20 -16.58 -8.76
C SER A 221 -5.12 -15.98 -10.16
N ARG A 222 -6.11 -16.20 -11.04
CA ARG A 222 -6.14 -15.63 -12.40
C ARG A 222 -6.85 -14.30 -12.43
N ASP A 223 -6.19 -13.25 -12.89
CA ASP A 223 -6.83 -11.96 -13.13
C ASP A 223 -7.60 -12.03 -14.47
N ASP A 224 -8.93 -12.14 -14.40
CA ASP A 224 -9.78 -12.24 -15.59
C ASP A 224 -10.97 -11.28 -15.44
N PRO A 225 -11.03 -10.19 -16.23
CA PRO A 225 -12.09 -9.19 -16.13
C PRO A 225 -13.45 -9.69 -16.64
N ALA A 226 -13.51 -10.82 -17.37
CA ALA A 226 -14.74 -11.35 -17.98
C ALA A 226 -15.41 -12.48 -17.17
N ARG A 227 -15.25 -12.50 -15.84
CA ARG A 227 -15.79 -13.57 -14.99
C ARG A 227 -17.32 -13.57 -14.97
N THR A 228 -17.90 -14.77 -15.11
CA THR A 228 -19.33 -14.97 -14.83
C THR A 228 -19.62 -14.83 -13.32
N PRO A 229 -20.87 -14.56 -12.90
CA PRO A 229 -21.22 -14.48 -11.47
C PRO A 229 -20.88 -15.75 -10.68
N LEU A 230 -21.00 -16.92 -11.32
CA LEU A 230 -20.64 -18.20 -10.72
C LEU A 230 -19.12 -18.35 -10.56
N ASP A 231 -18.34 -17.90 -11.55
CA ASP A 231 -16.87 -17.88 -11.46
C ASP A 231 -16.40 -16.95 -10.33
N GLN A 232 -17.05 -15.79 -10.18
CA GLN A 232 -16.76 -14.85 -9.11
C GLN A 232 -17.06 -15.46 -7.73
N ALA A 233 -18.21 -16.12 -7.58
CA ALA A 233 -18.58 -16.79 -6.32
C ALA A 233 -17.58 -17.90 -5.93
N LEU A 234 -17.14 -18.71 -6.91
CA LEU A 234 -16.14 -19.75 -6.67
C LEU A 234 -14.77 -19.18 -6.30
N ALA A 235 -14.34 -18.11 -6.97
CA ALA A 235 -13.10 -17.42 -6.64
C ALA A 235 -13.12 -16.83 -5.21
N ILE A 236 -14.21 -16.17 -4.83
CA ILE A 236 -14.40 -15.59 -3.49
C ILE A 236 -14.37 -16.69 -2.40
N GLY A 237 -14.92 -17.88 -2.70
CA GLY A 237 -14.94 -19.01 -1.76
C GLY A 237 -13.59 -19.72 -1.57
N ALA A 238 -12.56 -19.40 -2.35
CA ALA A 238 -11.31 -20.16 -2.38
C ALA A 238 -10.62 -20.29 -1.01
N PRO A 239 -10.41 -19.22 -0.21
CA PRO A 239 -9.72 -19.37 1.08
C PRO A 239 -10.46 -20.31 2.05
N GLY A 240 -11.80 -20.26 2.06
CA GLY A 240 -12.61 -21.15 2.89
C GLY A 240 -12.59 -22.60 2.44
N LEU A 241 -12.70 -22.86 1.13
CA LEU A 241 -12.66 -24.21 0.58
C LEU A 241 -11.28 -24.84 0.75
N VAL A 242 -10.20 -24.09 0.51
CA VAL A 242 -8.82 -24.58 0.70
C VAL A 242 -8.54 -24.86 2.18
N THR A 243 -8.98 -23.99 3.09
CA THR A 243 -8.84 -24.23 4.53
C THR A 243 -9.54 -25.53 4.94
N LEU A 244 -10.77 -25.74 4.49
CA LEU A 244 -11.52 -26.95 4.79
C LEU A 244 -10.87 -28.21 4.18
N ALA A 245 -10.43 -28.12 2.92
CA ALA A 245 -9.77 -29.21 2.21
C ALA A 245 -8.46 -29.64 2.91
N LEU A 246 -7.60 -28.67 3.24
CA LEU A 246 -6.35 -28.93 3.95
C LEU A 246 -6.58 -29.43 5.38
N ALA A 247 -7.61 -28.94 6.08
CA ALA A 247 -7.96 -29.46 7.40
C ALA A 247 -8.40 -30.94 7.32
N VAL A 248 -9.16 -31.33 6.29
CA VAL A 248 -9.52 -32.74 6.04
C VAL A 248 -8.28 -33.58 5.69
N VAL A 249 -7.36 -33.08 4.87
CA VAL A 249 -6.09 -33.74 4.56
C VAL A 249 -5.27 -33.96 5.84
N VAL A 250 -5.20 -32.96 6.71
CA VAL A 250 -4.50 -33.08 7.99
C VAL A 250 -5.10 -34.17 8.88
N LEU A 251 -6.43 -34.33 8.93
CA LEU A 251 -7.03 -35.45 9.67
C LEU A 251 -6.53 -36.82 9.19
N VAL A 252 -6.29 -36.98 7.89
CA VAL A 252 -5.72 -38.20 7.30
C VAL A 252 -4.24 -38.34 7.69
N LEU A 253 -3.46 -37.25 7.57
CA LEU A 253 -2.04 -37.21 7.90
C LEU A 253 -1.74 -37.38 9.40
N LEU A 254 -2.71 -37.14 10.28
CA LEU A 254 -2.58 -37.37 11.72
C LEU A 254 -2.68 -38.87 12.12
N THR A 255 -2.99 -39.76 11.18
CA THR A 255 -3.01 -41.22 11.41
C THR A 255 -1.72 -41.76 12.07
N PRO A 256 -0.50 -41.47 11.57
CA PRO A 256 0.75 -41.86 12.23
C PRO A 256 0.92 -41.26 13.63
N VAL A 257 0.48 -40.03 13.86
CA VAL A 257 0.57 -39.36 15.17
C VAL A 257 -0.22 -40.14 16.23
N TRP A 258 -1.41 -40.64 15.87
CA TRP A 258 -2.18 -41.51 16.76
C TRP A 258 -1.43 -42.80 17.12
N SER A 259 -0.69 -43.40 16.17
CA SER A 259 0.13 -44.59 16.45
C SER A 259 1.33 -44.31 17.37
N LEU A 260 1.91 -43.11 17.29
CA LEU A 260 2.99 -42.68 18.18
C LEU A 260 2.46 -42.43 19.59
N LEU A 261 1.26 -41.88 19.72
CA LEU A 261 0.61 -41.68 21.02
C LEU A 261 0.31 -43.01 21.71
N GLU A 262 -0.01 -44.08 20.97
CA GLU A 262 -0.14 -45.43 21.54
C GLU A 262 1.18 -45.97 22.07
N ARG A 263 2.27 -45.80 21.31
CA ARG A 263 3.63 -46.17 21.75
C ARG A 263 4.05 -45.39 22.99
N ALA A 264 3.80 -44.08 23.02
CA ALA A 264 4.09 -43.24 24.17
C ALA A 264 3.23 -43.61 25.39
N ALA A 265 1.98 -44.03 25.19
CA ALA A 265 1.10 -44.48 26.28
C ALA A 265 1.61 -45.74 26.97
N ALA A 266 2.31 -46.62 26.25
CA ALA A 266 2.87 -47.85 26.80
C ALA A 266 3.97 -47.59 27.85
N GLY A 267 4.70 -46.48 27.74
CA GLY A 267 5.82 -46.11 28.63
C GLY A 267 5.47 -45.17 29.79
N ARG A 268 4.22 -44.69 29.93
CA ARG A 268 3.87 -43.69 30.96
C ARG A 268 3.51 -44.30 32.32
N VAL A 269 4.10 -43.75 33.38
CA VAL A 269 3.76 -44.07 34.77
C VAL A 269 2.50 -43.28 35.19
N GLY A 270 1.38 -43.97 35.40
CA GLY A 270 0.11 -43.40 35.88
C GLY A 270 -1.13 -43.76 35.05
N THR A 271 -2.25 -44.05 35.72
CA THR A 271 -3.48 -44.55 35.09
C THR A 271 -4.23 -43.49 34.28
N ALA A 272 -4.35 -42.25 34.79
CA ALA A 272 -5.06 -41.16 34.09
C ALA A 272 -4.47 -40.78 32.71
N PRO A 273 -3.15 -40.51 32.56
CA PRO A 273 -2.57 -40.16 31.27
C PRO A 273 -2.56 -41.33 30.29
N ARG A 274 -2.36 -42.57 30.79
CA ARG A 274 -2.40 -43.78 29.96
C ARG A 274 -3.79 -44.04 29.39
N LEU A 275 -4.83 -43.96 30.23
CA LEU A 275 -6.22 -44.11 29.78
C LEU A 275 -6.63 -43.00 28.82
N ALA A 276 -6.18 -41.76 29.05
CA ALA A 276 -6.44 -40.65 28.15
C ALA A 276 -5.85 -40.91 26.75
N LEU A 277 -4.56 -41.24 26.67
CA LEU A 277 -3.88 -41.51 25.39
C LEU A 277 -4.50 -42.69 24.62
N LEU A 278 -4.82 -43.79 25.30
CA LEU A 278 -5.49 -44.95 24.69
C LEU A 278 -6.93 -44.65 24.26
N SER A 279 -7.63 -43.79 25.01
CA SER A 279 -8.99 -43.37 24.62
C SER A 279 -8.98 -42.51 23.37
N VAL A 280 -7.96 -41.66 23.21
CA VAL A 280 -7.80 -40.78 22.05
C VAL A 280 -7.49 -41.60 20.79
N SER A 281 -6.53 -42.52 20.86
CA SER A 281 -6.13 -43.33 19.70
C SER A 281 -7.25 -44.24 19.19
N ARG A 282 -7.95 -44.92 20.11
CA ARG A 282 -9.02 -45.86 19.78
C ARG A 282 -10.30 -45.19 19.31
N ARG A 283 -10.48 -43.88 19.55
CA ARG A 283 -11.72 -43.14 19.25
C ARG A 283 -11.53 -42.03 18.22
N ARG A 284 -10.54 -42.18 17.34
CA ARG A 284 -10.23 -41.28 16.22
C ARG A 284 -11.46 -40.79 15.43
N SER A 285 -12.45 -41.65 15.19
CA SER A 285 -13.64 -41.30 14.39
C SER A 285 -14.57 -40.29 15.07
N VAL A 286 -14.60 -40.26 16.40
CA VAL A 286 -15.47 -39.34 17.17
C VAL A 286 -14.73 -38.07 17.55
N LEU A 287 -13.42 -38.16 17.80
CA LEU A 287 -12.57 -37.00 18.08
C LEU A 287 -12.20 -36.19 16.83
N GLY A 288 -12.39 -36.76 15.63
CA GLY A 288 -12.14 -36.05 14.37
C GLY A 288 -12.98 -34.78 14.19
N VAL A 289 -14.19 -34.75 14.75
CA VAL A 289 -15.09 -33.58 14.69
C VAL A 289 -14.53 -32.38 15.48
N PRO A 290 -14.33 -32.46 16.81
CA PRO A 290 -13.76 -31.35 17.57
C PRO A 290 -12.35 -30.99 17.10
N LEU A 291 -11.57 -31.98 16.65
CA LEU A 291 -10.26 -31.73 16.04
C LEU A 291 -10.36 -30.86 14.78
N LEU A 292 -11.25 -31.22 13.84
CA LEU A 292 -11.47 -30.44 12.61
C LEU A 292 -11.88 -29.00 12.92
N LEU A 293 -12.80 -28.81 13.87
CA LEU A 293 -13.29 -27.48 14.23
C LEU A 293 -12.18 -26.60 14.81
N VAL A 294 -11.34 -27.14 15.71
CA VAL A 294 -10.22 -26.40 16.27
C VAL A 294 -9.16 -26.10 15.21
N VAL A 295 -8.85 -27.06 14.32
CA VAL A 295 -7.90 -26.85 13.20
C VAL A 295 -8.37 -25.72 12.28
N VAL A 296 -9.64 -25.75 11.84
CA VAL A 296 -10.18 -24.73 10.94
C VAL A 296 -10.27 -23.36 11.63
N ALA A 297 -10.67 -23.32 12.91
CA ALA A 297 -10.73 -22.05 13.64
C ALA A 297 -9.35 -21.41 13.81
N VAL A 298 -8.34 -22.19 14.23
CA VAL A 298 -6.97 -21.68 14.34
C VAL A 298 -6.42 -21.26 12.97
N ALA A 299 -6.68 -22.03 11.92
CA ALA A 299 -6.30 -21.67 10.56
C ALA A 299 -6.95 -20.34 10.12
N THR A 300 -8.22 -20.13 10.48
CA THR A 300 -8.96 -18.89 10.21
C THR A 300 -8.38 -17.71 10.99
N SER A 301 -7.98 -17.90 12.25
CA SER A 301 -7.29 -16.86 13.04
C SER A 301 -5.92 -16.50 12.44
N VAL A 302 -5.16 -17.48 11.94
CA VAL A 302 -3.88 -17.23 11.24
C VAL A 302 -4.11 -16.45 9.95
N LEU A 303 -5.16 -16.78 9.19
CA LEU A 303 -5.54 -16.03 7.99
C LEU A 303 -5.92 -14.59 8.32
N GLY A 304 -6.71 -14.37 9.37
CA GLY A 304 -7.07 -13.03 9.85
C GLY A 304 -5.83 -12.21 10.21
N ALA A 305 -5.00 -12.74 11.11
CA ALA A 305 -3.76 -12.08 11.54
C ALA A 305 -2.77 -11.85 10.40
N GLY A 306 -2.72 -12.77 9.42
CA GLY A 306 -1.89 -12.64 8.23
C GLY A 306 -2.39 -11.56 7.28
N TYR A 307 -3.69 -11.50 7.05
CA TYR A 307 -4.30 -10.48 6.21
C TYR A 307 -4.11 -9.08 6.82
N THR A 308 -4.36 -8.91 8.12
CA THR A 308 -4.15 -7.61 8.81
C THR A 308 -2.71 -7.14 8.67
N ALA A 309 -1.73 -7.97 9.03
CA ALA A 309 -0.32 -7.56 8.98
C ALA A 309 0.20 -7.38 7.55
N SER A 310 -0.15 -8.25 6.61
CA SER A 310 0.31 -8.11 5.23
C SER A 310 -0.30 -6.91 4.52
N THR A 311 -1.58 -6.59 4.77
CA THR A 311 -2.19 -5.37 4.21
C THR A 311 -1.58 -4.12 4.81
N GLN A 312 -1.36 -4.07 6.12
CA GLN A 312 -0.69 -2.95 6.79
C GLN A 312 0.73 -2.75 6.24
N ALA A 313 1.54 -3.81 6.19
CA ALA A 313 2.90 -3.72 5.66
C ALA A 313 2.95 -3.30 4.18
N ALA A 314 1.94 -3.69 3.40
CA ALA A 314 1.85 -3.32 1.99
C ALA A 314 1.42 -1.86 1.80
N GLN A 315 0.51 -1.36 2.64
CA GLN A 315 0.13 0.05 2.68
C GLN A 315 1.29 0.93 3.14
N ASP A 316 1.96 0.59 4.23
CA ASP A 316 3.10 1.37 4.73
C ASP A 316 4.20 1.49 3.66
N ARG A 317 4.41 0.41 2.88
CA ARG A 317 5.34 0.43 1.74
C ARG A 317 4.85 1.31 0.59
N LEU A 318 3.56 1.25 0.24
CA LEU A 318 2.98 2.11 -0.79
C LEU A 318 3.02 3.58 -0.38
N ASP A 319 2.57 3.92 0.82
CA ASP A 319 2.52 5.28 1.33
C ASP A 319 3.92 5.88 1.39
N GLY A 320 4.90 5.12 1.91
CA GLY A 320 6.31 5.53 1.87
C GLY A 320 6.83 5.76 0.45
N THR A 321 6.43 4.92 -0.51
CA THR A 321 6.84 5.08 -1.92
C THR A 321 6.11 6.22 -2.62
N ARG A 322 4.83 6.47 -2.31
CA ARG A 322 4.01 7.53 -2.90
C ARG A 322 4.52 8.92 -2.51
N VAL A 323 4.85 9.08 -1.24
CA VAL A 323 5.39 10.33 -0.70
C VAL A 323 6.84 10.50 -1.12
N GLY A 324 7.62 9.41 -1.08
CA GLY A 324 9.05 9.39 -1.41
C GLY A 324 9.96 9.91 -0.28
N ALA A 325 9.36 10.48 0.76
CA ALA A 325 10.01 11.02 1.96
C ALA A 325 9.09 10.82 3.18
N ASP A 326 9.51 11.27 4.38
CA ASP A 326 8.64 11.20 5.57
C ASP A 326 7.46 12.19 5.45
N ALA A 327 7.73 13.37 4.87
CA ALA A 327 6.72 14.33 4.40
C ALA A 327 7.20 15.05 3.14
N ARG A 328 6.27 15.61 2.37
CA ARG A 328 6.52 16.33 1.14
C ARG A 328 5.67 17.59 1.08
N LEU A 329 6.26 18.74 0.81
CA LEU A 329 5.55 19.96 0.49
C LEU A 329 5.51 20.12 -1.02
N GLU A 330 4.32 20.06 -1.61
CA GLU A 330 4.09 20.40 -3.00
C GLU A 330 3.85 21.89 -3.12
N LEU A 331 4.75 22.58 -3.80
CA LEU A 331 4.76 24.02 -3.83
C LEU A 331 4.03 24.54 -5.08
N PRO A 332 3.49 25.77 -5.07
CA PRO A 332 2.82 26.35 -6.23
C PRO A 332 3.71 26.31 -7.48
N ALA A 333 3.11 26.01 -8.64
CA ALA A 333 3.83 25.99 -9.90
C ALA A 333 4.42 27.39 -10.19
N ARG A 334 5.72 27.42 -10.51
CA ARG A 334 6.45 28.60 -10.97
C ARG A 334 7.19 28.25 -12.25
N SER A 335 7.21 29.17 -13.21
CA SER A 335 7.87 28.96 -14.50
C SER A 335 9.40 29.01 -14.37
N ALA A 336 9.94 29.93 -13.57
CA ALA A 336 11.37 30.06 -13.30
C ALA A 336 11.69 31.01 -12.13
N VAL A 337 12.95 31.00 -11.69
CA VAL A 337 13.49 32.00 -10.77
C VAL A 337 13.61 33.36 -11.46
N THR A 338 13.10 34.41 -10.80
CA THR A 338 13.13 35.81 -11.28
C THR A 338 13.30 36.78 -10.09
N PRO A 339 13.55 38.08 -10.30
CA PRO A 339 13.53 39.05 -9.20
C PRO A 339 12.22 39.06 -8.39
N LEU A 340 11.08 38.81 -9.05
CA LEU A 340 9.76 38.76 -8.42
C LEU A 340 9.46 37.43 -7.73
N PHE A 341 10.15 36.36 -8.16
CA PHE A 341 10.04 35.01 -7.62
C PHE A 341 11.44 34.52 -7.25
N PRO A 342 11.96 34.92 -6.08
CA PRO A 342 13.29 34.50 -5.65
C PRO A 342 13.36 32.97 -5.50
N PRO A 343 14.58 32.40 -5.54
CA PRO A 343 14.79 30.97 -5.35
C PRO A 343 14.14 30.44 -4.08
N ARG A 344 13.65 29.20 -4.14
CA ARG A 344 13.18 28.47 -2.95
C ARG A 344 14.35 27.99 -2.11
N THR A 345 14.13 27.91 -0.80
CA THR A 345 15.10 27.43 0.19
C THR A 345 14.46 26.42 1.12
N THR A 346 15.27 25.58 1.76
CA THR A 346 14.79 24.61 2.76
C THR A 346 14.83 25.15 4.19
N ALA A 347 15.47 26.30 4.42
CA ALA A 347 15.74 26.84 5.76
C ALA A 347 14.50 26.96 6.67
N ALA A 348 13.35 27.40 6.12
CA ALA A 348 12.12 27.52 6.91
C ALA A 348 11.54 26.16 7.35
N VAL A 349 11.77 25.11 6.55
CA VAL A 349 11.36 23.74 6.85
C VAL A 349 12.33 23.10 7.85
N GLU A 350 13.64 23.34 7.68
CA GLU A 350 14.68 22.82 8.58
C GLU A 350 14.63 23.45 9.98
N ALA A 351 14.09 24.67 10.10
CA ALA A 351 13.88 25.34 11.38
C ALA A 351 12.76 24.70 12.23
N VAL A 352 11.96 23.80 11.68
CA VAL A 352 10.87 23.12 12.41
C VAL A 352 11.45 22.01 13.29
N ASP A 353 11.16 22.08 14.59
CA ASP A 353 11.59 21.06 15.55
C ASP A 353 11.10 19.66 15.15
N GLY A 354 12.02 18.70 15.03
CA GLY A 354 11.75 17.32 14.61
C GLY A 354 11.96 17.06 13.11
N VAL A 355 12.33 18.08 12.32
CA VAL A 355 12.89 17.90 10.98
C VAL A 355 14.39 17.62 11.09
N THR A 356 14.85 16.57 10.41
CA THR A 356 16.28 16.15 10.43
C THR A 356 17.02 16.54 9.16
N ALA A 357 16.32 16.64 8.04
CA ALA A 357 16.83 17.10 6.77
C ALA A 357 15.67 17.53 5.86
N ALA A 358 15.95 18.45 4.94
CA ALA A 358 15.05 18.78 3.85
C ALA A 358 15.84 18.90 2.54
N ALA A 359 15.17 18.69 1.41
CA ALA A 359 15.79 18.82 0.10
C ALA A 359 14.78 19.32 -0.93
N LEU A 360 15.27 20.13 -1.87
CA LEU A 360 14.49 20.56 -3.01
C LEU A 360 14.39 19.42 -4.04
N VAL A 361 13.20 19.27 -4.60
CA VAL A 361 12.91 18.29 -5.65
C VAL A 361 12.17 18.98 -6.79
N ALA A 362 12.61 18.71 -8.02
CA ALA A 362 11.89 19.13 -9.21
C ALA A 362 11.20 17.92 -9.84
N ARG A 363 9.86 18.01 -9.93
CA ARG A 363 9.02 17.03 -10.59
C ARG A 363 8.49 17.61 -11.89
N VAL A 364 8.81 16.96 -13.00
CA VAL A 364 8.51 17.50 -14.33
C VAL A 364 7.96 16.39 -15.23
N PRO A 365 6.81 16.62 -15.91
CA PRO A 365 6.38 15.73 -16.97
C PRO A 365 7.39 15.76 -18.13
N ALA A 366 7.81 14.59 -18.58
CA ALA A 366 8.82 14.40 -19.58
C ALA A 366 8.38 13.38 -20.63
N ARG A 367 9.11 13.33 -21.74
CA ARG A 367 8.87 12.42 -22.86
C ARG A 367 10.17 11.88 -23.40
N THR A 368 10.17 10.61 -23.75
CA THR A 368 11.24 9.99 -24.55
C THR A 368 10.64 9.25 -25.73
N GLY A 369 11.02 9.63 -26.95
CA GLY A 369 10.35 9.17 -28.17
C GLY A 369 8.84 9.45 -28.13
N GLN A 370 8.03 8.39 -28.07
CA GLN A 370 6.56 8.46 -27.93
C GLN A 370 6.05 8.08 -26.53
N GLN A 371 6.93 7.86 -25.55
CA GLN A 371 6.56 7.51 -24.19
C GLN A 371 6.52 8.75 -23.30
N ASP A 372 5.40 8.98 -22.63
CA ASP A 372 5.29 9.90 -21.51
C ASP A 372 5.92 9.27 -20.26
N LEU A 373 6.64 10.06 -19.47
CA LEU A 373 7.26 9.65 -18.22
C LEU A 373 7.33 10.81 -17.21
N VAL A 374 7.44 10.49 -15.93
CA VAL A 374 7.72 11.50 -14.89
C VAL A 374 9.23 11.56 -14.63
N LEU A 375 9.80 12.74 -14.77
CA LEU A 375 11.18 13.03 -14.42
C LEU A 375 11.21 13.68 -13.03
N GLU A 376 11.84 12.99 -12.09
CA GLU A 376 12.01 13.46 -10.72
C GLU A 376 13.48 13.78 -10.48
N ALA A 377 13.78 14.98 -10.01
CA ALA A 377 15.15 15.46 -9.87
C ALA A 377 15.42 15.82 -8.42
N VAL A 378 16.37 15.12 -7.80
CA VAL A 378 16.81 15.32 -6.42
C VAL A 378 18.33 15.32 -6.39
N ALA A 379 18.95 16.20 -5.61
CA ALA A 379 20.40 16.25 -5.52
C ALA A 379 20.94 14.96 -4.88
N ALA A 380 21.90 14.29 -5.54
CA ALA A 380 22.45 13.02 -5.09
C ALA A 380 22.90 13.01 -3.61
N PRO A 381 23.59 14.05 -3.08
CA PRO A 381 23.96 14.10 -1.66
C PRO A 381 22.79 14.13 -0.69
N ALA A 382 21.63 14.65 -1.12
CA ALA A 382 20.44 14.76 -0.30
C ALA A 382 19.62 13.46 -0.27
N VAL A 383 19.83 12.55 -1.24
CA VAL A 383 19.03 11.32 -1.40
C VAL A 383 19.02 10.48 -0.14
N GLU A 384 20.18 10.22 0.47
CA GLU A 384 20.24 9.38 1.67
C GLU A 384 19.55 10.02 2.88
N ALA A 385 19.57 11.36 2.95
CA ALA A 385 18.98 12.10 4.05
C ALA A 385 17.45 12.12 3.98
N VAL A 386 16.87 12.43 2.82
CA VAL A 386 15.41 12.67 2.69
C VAL A 386 14.61 11.54 2.07
N VAL A 387 15.22 10.70 1.22
CA VAL A 387 14.47 9.71 0.45
C VAL A 387 14.09 8.53 1.34
N ARG A 388 12.82 8.16 1.26
CA ARG A 388 12.20 7.03 1.96
C ARG A 388 11.37 6.22 0.96
N GLY A 389 11.22 4.92 1.23
CA GLY A 389 10.48 4.02 0.35
C GLY A 389 11.26 3.59 -0.91
N GLY A 390 10.54 3.08 -1.91
CA GLY A 390 11.13 2.46 -3.10
C GLY A 390 11.66 1.03 -2.84
N THR A 391 12.19 0.40 -3.88
CA THR A 391 12.74 -0.97 -3.82
C THR A 391 14.26 -1.02 -3.70
N VAL A 392 14.94 0.12 -3.90
CA VAL A 392 16.40 0.24 -3.84
C VAL A 392 16.77 1.13 -2.66
N SER A 393 17.83 0.76 -1.93
CA SER A 393 18.34 1.56 -0.82
C SER A 393 18.73 2.97 -1.30
N PRO A 394 18.41 4.05 -0.54
CA PRO A 394 18.80 5.41 -0.89
C PRO A 394 20.28 5.59 -1.23
N ALA A 395 21.18 4.88 -0.53
CA ALA A 395 22.62 4.93 -0.81
C ALA A 395 23.01 4.44 -2.21
N ARG A 396 22.32 3.43 -2.74
CA ARG A 396 22.54 2.97 -4.12
C ARG A 396 21.98 3.96 -5.14
N VAL A 397 20.85 4.59 -4.84
CA VAL A 397 20.28 5.64 -5.70
C VAL A 397 21.22 6.85 -5.73
N SER A 398 21.69 7.32 -4.57
CA SER A 398 22.69 8.38 -4.44
C SER A 398 23.94 8.08 -5.26
N ALA A 399 24.51 6.88 -5.13
CA ALA A 399 25.68 6.47 -5.89
C ALA A 399 25.43 6.40 -7.41
N ALA A 400 24.23 5.99 -7.84
CA ALA A 400 23.87 5.92 -9.26
C ALA A 400 23.56 7.30 -9.86
N LEU A 401 23.17 8.28 -9.04
CA LEU A 401 22.92 9.67 -9.45
C LEU A 401 24.15 10.57 -9.37
N ALA A 402 25.24 10.11 -8.75
CA ALA A 402 26.44 10.92 -8.53
C ALA A 402 26.97 11.49 -9.86
N PRO A 403 27.06 12.82 -10.01
CA PRO A 403 27.46 13.42 -11.28
C PRO A 403 28.93 13.14 -11.59
N THR A 404 29.23 12.97 -12.88
CA THR A 404 30.59 12.71 -13.39
C THR A 404 31.52 13.93 -13.27
N SER A 405 30.95 15.14 -13.29
CA SER A 405 31.65 16.40 -13.06
C SER A 405 30.88 17.30 -12.10
N ARG A 406 31.58 18.07 -11.28
CA ARG A 406 30.97 19.03 -10.34
C ARG A 406 31.31 20.45 -10.77
N PRO A 407 30.38 21.42 -10.67
CA PRO A 407 30.71 22.79 -10.99
C PRO A 407 31.74 23.38 -10.02
N PRO A 408 32.51 24.40 -10.44
CA PRO A 408 33.51 25.07 -9.62
C PRO A 408 32.92 25.61 -8.31
N ALA A 409 33.63 25.46 -7.20
CA ALA A 409 33.22 26.02 -5.92
C ALA A 409 33.44 27.55 -5.91
N VAL A 410 32.49 28.28 -5.35
CA VAL A 410 32.51 29.74 -5.21
C VAL A 410 32.40 30.05 -3.72
N PRO A 411 33.47 30.53 -3.06
CA PRO A 411 33.40 30.90 -1.66
C PRO A 411 32.52 32.14 -1.44
N GLU A 412 32.09 32.35 -0.20
CA GLU A 412 31.50 33.62 0.24
C GLU A 412 32.52 34.77 0.06
N GLY A 413 32.05 35.93 -0.39
CA GLY A 413 32.89 37.11 -0.62
C GLY A 413 32.37 37.97 -1.76
N THR A 414 33.13 39.00 -2.12
CA THR A 414 32.81 39.84 -3.28
C THR A 414 33.32 39.16 -4.55
N VAL A 415 32.37 38.76 -5.42
CA VAL A 415 32.67 38.18 -6.72
C VAL A 415 32.87 39.27 -7.75
N SER A 416 33.90 39.10 -8.58
CA SER A 416 34.17 39.97 -9.72
C SER A 416 34.34 39.15 -10.99
N VAL A 417 33.63 39.56 -12.05
CA VAL A 417 33.66 38.92 -13.37
C VAL A 417 34.29 39.89 -14.36
N ALA A 418 35.45 39.51 -14.92
CA ALA A 418 36.14 40.27 -15.95
C ALA A 418 35.53 39.96 -17.33
N VAL A 419 35.01 41.00 -18.00
CA VAL A 419 34.34 40.90 -19.29
C VAL A 419 35.04 41.81 -20.30
N LEU A 420 35.42 41.26 -21.44
CA LEU A 420 35.99 41.99 -22.57
C LEU A 420 34.96 42.04 -23.72
N PRO A 421 34.33 43.19 -23.98
CA PRO A 421 33.51 43.38 -25.17
C PRO A 421 34.36 43.67 -26.40
N ALA A 422 34.04 43.03 -27.51
CA ALA A 422 34.64 43.27 -28.81
C ALA A 422 33.56 43.36 -29.89
N GLN A 423 33.87 44.10 -30.95
CA GLN A 423 32.99 44.17 -32.12
C GLN A 423 33.23 42.93 -33.00
N GLY A 424 32.17 42.18 -33.29
CA GLY A 424 32.26 41.00 -34.16
C GLY A 424 32.40 41.37 -35.64
N ALA A 425 32.86 40.42 -36.44
CA ALA A 425 33.07 40.62 -37.88
C ALA A 425 31.74 40.91 -38.63
N GLY A 426 31.58 42.14 -39.12
CA GLY A 426 30.44 42.58 -39.95
C GLY A 426 30.64 44.00 -40.50
N THR A 427 30.05 44.30 -41.66
CA THR A 427 30.05 45.66 -42.26
C THR A 427 29.17 46.58 -41.42
N PHE A 428 29.81 47.53 -40.73
CA PHE A 428 29.19 48.49 -39.82
C PHE A 428 29.38 49.93 -40.37
N ASP A 429 28.42 50.83 -40.11
CA ASP A 429 28.47 52.25 -40.53
C ASP A 429 28.24 53.25 -39.38
N GLY A 430 29.01 53.13 -38.29
CA GLY A 430 29.01 54.00 -37.12
C GLY A 430 30.02 53.53 -36.05
N ASP A 431 30.14 54.24 -34.94
CA ASP A 431 31.09 53.89 -33.88
C ASP A 431 30.33 53.61 -32.57
N ILE A 432 30.11 52.33 -32.22
CA ILE A 432 29.78 51.99 -30.83
C ILE A 432 31.10 52.03 -30.06
N THR A 433 31.27 52.98 -29.15
CA THR A 433 32.49 53.07 -28.33
C THR A 433 32.30 52.50 -26.92
N THR A 434 31.06 52.49 -26.43
CA THR A 434 30.69 52.02 -25.09
C THR A 434 29.37 51.25 -25.11
N LEU A 435 29.22 50.28 -24.22
CA LEU A 435 27.97 49.55 -23.97
C LEU A 435 27.69 49.49 -22.48
N SER A 436 26.42 49.56 -22.08
CA SER A 436 26.07 49.34 -20.67
C SER A 436 25.96 47.85 -20.41
N ALA A 437 26.70 47.32 -19.44
CA ALA A 437 26.60 45.92 -19.05
C ALA A 437 26.16 45.76 -17.61
N THR A 438 25.29 44.78 -17.39
CA THR A 438 24.97 44.24 -16.06
C THR A 438 25.09 42.74 -16.13
N GLY A 439 25.25 42.08 -15.00
CA GLY A 439 25.33 40.63 -14.97
C GLY A 439 24.42 40.00 -13.93
N THR A 440 24.19 38.70 -14.09
CA THR A 440 23.60 37.87 -13.05
C THR A 440 24.46 36.63 -12.90
N LEU A 441 24.94 36.38 -11.68
CA LEU A 441 25.63 35.15 -11.32
C LEU A 441 24.61 34.15 -10.77
N TRP A 442 24.54 32.99 -11.41
CA TRP A 442 23.73 31.87 -10.97
C TRP A 442 24.61 30.89 -10.20
N LEU A 443 24.19 30.60 -8.98
CA LEU A 443 24.87 29.69 -8.07
C LEU A 443 23.94 28.53 -7.72
N THR A 444 24.52 27.36 -7.47
CA THR A 444 23.82 26.18 -6.97
C THR A 444 24.53 25.61 -5.75
N SER A 445 23.75 25.14 -4.77
CA SER A 445 24.28 24.39 -3.63
C SER A 445 24.33 22.88 -3.92
N PRO A 446 25.09 22.08 -3.14
CA PRO A 446 25.10 20.61 -3.22
C PRO A 446 23.75 19.94 -2.99
N VAL A 447 22.76 20.65 -2.43
CA VAL A 447 21.39 20.16 -2.19
C VAL A 447 20.39 20.71 -3.22
N GLY A 448 20.86 21.42 -4.25
CA GLY A 448 20.06 21.91 -5.37
C GLY A 448 19.36 23.25 -5.13
N GLU A 449 19.70 23.98 -4.06
CA GLU A 449 19.26 25.36 -3.88
C GLU A 449 19.94 26.26 -4.91
N LEU A 450 19.19 27.24 -5.41
CA LEU A 450 19.70 28.25 -6.33
C LEU A 450 19.92 29.56 -5.60
N ALA A 451 20.97 30.28 -5.96
CA ALA A 451 21.11 31.69 -5.62
C ALA A 451 21.29 32.51 -6.91
N ARG A 452 20.63 33.68 -6.91
CA ARG A 452 20.69 34.64 -8.00
C ARG A 452 21.34 35.91 -7.46
N VAL A 453 22.60 36.14 -7.82
CA VAL A 453 23.37 37.30 -7.40
C VAL A 453 23.41 38.29 -8.55
N GLU A 454 22.90 39.51 -8.32
CA GLU A 454 23.01 40.58 -9.30
C GLU A 454 24.43 41.12 -9.30
N LEU A 455 25.02 41.24 -10.49
CA LEU A 455 26.32 41.85 -10.69
C LEU A 455 26.12 43.27 -11.20
N ALA A 456 26.46 44.23 -10.35
CA ALA A 456 26.51 45.62 -10.74
C ALA A 456 27.61 45.81 -11.80
N GLY A 457 27.24 46.44 -12.91
CA GLY A 457 28.18 46.85 -13.93
C GLY A 457 28.04 48.33 -14.26
N GLY A 458 28.58 48.71 -15.41
CA GLY A 458 28.58 50.07 -15.91
C GLY A 458 28.90 50.11 -17.40
N ASP A 459 29.30 51.27 -17.88
CA ASP A 459 29.68 51.45 -19.28
C ASP A 459 31.03 50.77 -19.56
N LEU A 460 31.00 49.70 -20.36
CA LEU A 460 32.17 48.99 -20.84
C LEU A 460 32.63 49.59 -22.17
N ALA A 461 33.92 49.97 -22.27
CA ALA A 461 34.51 50.40 -23.52
C ALA A 461 34.86 49.19 -24.41
N LEU A 462 34.54 49.26 -25.71
CA LEU A 462 34.91 48.19 -26.64
C LEU A 462 36.43 48.00 -26.70
N GLY A 463 36.88 46.75 -26.65
CA GLY A 463 38.29 46.37 -26.65
C GLY A 463 39.01 46.55 -25.30
N ALA A 464 38.30 46.95 -24.23
CA ALA A 464 38.85 47.06 -22.89
C ALA A 464 38.11 46.16 -21.90
N THR A 465 38.84 45.47 -21.03
CA THR A 465 38.25 44.67 -19.96
C THR A 465 37.56 45.58 -18.95
N GLY A 466 36.29 45.31 -18.66
CA GLY A 466 35.62 45.86 -17.48
C GLY A 466 35.17 44.76 -16.54
N THR A 467 34.70 45.17 -15.36
CA THR A 467 34.42 44.25 -14.26
C THR A 467 32.99 44.41 -13.79
N LEU A 468 32.28 43.28 -13.65
CA LEU A 468 30.98 43.21 -13.02
C LEU A 468 31.16 42.69 -11.59
N VAL A 469 30.56 43.33 -10.59
CA VAL A 469 30.80 43.04 -9.17
C VAL A 469 29.50 42.74 -8.44
N GLY A 470 29.50 41.73 -7.57
CA GLY A 470 28.39 41.43 -6.67
C GLY A 470 28.87 40.69 -5.42
N ASP A 471 27.95 40.40 -4.51
CA ASP A 471 28.27 39.73 -3.24
C ASP A 471 27.68 38.31 -3.22
N VAL A 472 28.54 37.32 -2.98
CA VAL A 472 28.12 35.92 -2.86
C VAL A 472 27.58 35.70 -1.45
N PRO A 473 26.34 35.20 -1.29
CA PRO A 473 25.78 34.93 0.03
C PRO A 473 26.57 33.83 0.77
N PRO A 474 26.46 33.74 2.11
CA PRO A 474 27.05 32.64 2.86
C PRO A 474 26.49 31.29 2.39
N GLY A 475 27.35 30.27 2.31
CA GLY A 475 26.96 28.91 1.97
C GLY A 475 27.96 28.18 1.06
N ASP A 476 27.70 26.89 0.85
CA ASP A 476 28.49 26.04 -0.04
C ASP A 476 28.03 26.23 -1.49
N TRP A 477 28.42 27.35 -2.11
CA TRP A 477 27.98 27.69 -3.46
C TRP A 477 28.90 27.12 -4.55
N ARG A 478 28.29 26.79 -5.69
CA ARG A 478 28.99 26.40 -6.91
C ARG A 478 28.50 27.21 -8.10
N LEU A 479 29.40 27.53 -9.02
CA LEU A 479 29.11 28.34 -10.20
C LEU A 479 28.25 27.55 -11.19
N LEU A 480 27.01 27.99 -11.42
CA LEU A 480 26.09 27.38 -12.39
C LEU A 480 26.19 28.09 -13.76
N ALA A 481 26.09 29.41 -13.77
CA ALA A 481 26.18 30.21 -14.99
C ALA A 481 26.48 31.69 -14.68
N VAL A 482 27.00 32.40 -15.67
CA VAL A 482 27.14 33.86 -15.67
C VAL A 482 26.30 34.41 -16.83
N ASP A 483 25.30 35.20 -16.52
CA ASP A 483 24.59 36.01 -17.51
C ASP A 483 25.21 37.39 -17.59
N VAL A 484 25.46 37.85 -18.81
CA VAL A 484 25.85 39.23 -19.10
C VAL A 484 24.77 39.81 -20.01
N VAL A 485 24.09 40.83 -19.49
CA VAL A 485 23.14 41.64 -20.26
C VAL A 485 23.88 42.86 -20.75
N ALA A 486 24.03 42.97 -22.07
CA ALA A 486 24.60 44.13 -22.73
C ALA A 486 23.49 44.93 -23.42
N ASP A 487 23.49 46.24 -23.20
CA ASP A 487 22.59 47.19 -23.85
C ASP A 487 23.40 48.20 -24.69
N GLY A 488 23.17 48.19 -25.99
CA GLY A 488 23.76 49.10 -26.96
C GLY A 488 22.70 50.07 -27.45
N THR A 489 22.85 51.37 -27.16
CA THR A 489 21.86 52.42 -27.42
C THR A 489 21.71 52.83 -28.90
N THR A 490 22.18 52.04 -29.87
CA THR A 490 22.14 52.42 -31.28
C THR A 490 20.83 52.00 -31.94
N SER A 491 20.08 53.01 -32.41
CA SER A 491 18.82 52.82 -33.11
C SER A 491 19.04 52.33 -34.55
N GLY A 492 18.52 51.14 -34.87
CA GLY A 492 18.08 50.80 -36.23
C GLY A 492 18.89 49.76 -37.02
N TRP A 493 20.03 49.27 -36.53
CA TRP A 493 20.89 48.31 -37.25
C TRP A 493 21.16 47.03 -36.44
N GLU A 494 21.38 45.91 -37.13
CA GLU A 494 21.82 44.64 -36.51
C GLU A 494 23.31 44.72 -36.16
N ASN A 495 23.65 44.55 -34.89
CA ASN A 495 25.03 44.58 -34.40
C ASN A 495 25.48 43.17 -34.01
N THR A 496 26.70 42.78 -34.38
CA THR A 496 27.35 41.59 -33.82
C THR A 496 28.26 42.01 -32.68
N LEU A 497 27.93 41.63 -31.45
CA LEU A 497 28.77 41.82 -30.28
C LEU A 497 29.41 40.49 -29.92
N GLU A 498 30.71 40.53 -29.66
CA GLU A 498 31.46 39.45 -29.03
C GLU A 498 31.73 39.86 -27.59
N LEU A 499 31.35 39.01 -26.62
CA LEU A 499 31.74 39.19 -25.23
C LEU A 499 32.57 38.00 -24.80
N THR A 500 33.72 38.30 -24.21
CA THR A 500 34.61 37.29 -23.63
C THR A 500 34.57 37.42 -22.11
N VAL A 501 34.20 36.34 -21.41
CA VAL A 501 34.45 36.22 -19.96
C VAL A 501 35.87 35.72 -19.79
N GLN A 502 36.74 36.57 -19.26
CA GLN A 502 38.17 36.28 -19.09
C GLN A 502 38.43 35.56 -17.78
N GLU A 503 37.85 36.05 -16.69
CA GLU A 503 38.12 35.54 -15.34
C GLU A 503 36.93 35.76 -14.43
N VAL A 504 36.71 34.81 -13.52
CA VAL A 504 35.80 34.95 -12.38
C VAL A 504 36.65 34.84 -11.12
N THR A 505 36.66 35.87 -10.29
CA THR A 505 37.40 35.87 -9.02
C THR A 505 36.48 36.16 -7.84
N VAL A 506 36.82 35.64 -6.66
CA VAL A 506 36.18 36.01 -5.40
C VAL A 506 37.27 36.55 -4.48
N ASP A 507 37.08 37.78 -3.98
CA ASP A 507 38.07 38.51 -3.17
C ASP A 507 39.48 38.52 -3.79
N GLY A 508 39.53 38.56 -5.14
CA GLY A 508 40.77 38.55 -5.93
C GLY A 508 41.41 37.18 -6.14
N ALA A 509 40.84 36.10 -5.60
CA ALA A 509 41.28 34.73 -5.88
C ALA A 509 40.49 34.12 -7.06
N PRO A 510 41.15 33.48 -8.04
CA PRO A 510 40.47 32.90 -9.20
C PRO A 510 39.59 31.71 -8.81
N VAL A 511 38.38 31.67 -9.36
CA VAL A 511 37.52 30.48 -9.33
C VAL A 511 38.07 29.49 -10.35
N ALA A 512 38.36 28.26 -9.91
CA ALA A 512 38.92 27.22 -10.76
C ALA A 512 37.90 26.72 -11.80
N THR A 513 37.72 27.47 -12.88
CA THR A 513 37.00 27.06 -14.08
C THR A 513 38.01 26.36 -14.99
N GLY A 514 37.76 25.11 -15.40
CA GLY A 514 38.72 24.38 -16.25
C GLY A 514 39.10 25.21 -17.48
N ALA A 515 40.40 25.39 -17.74
CA ALA A 515 40.94 26.41 -18.65
C ALA A 515 40.40 26.39 -20.10
N ASP A 516 39.72 25.33 -20.54
CA ASP A 516 39.25 25.12 -21.92
C ASP A 516 37.73 24.88 -22.07
N ALA A 517 36.92 25.04 -21.01
CA ALA A 517 35.72 24.23 -20.85
C ALA A 517 34.37 24.98 -20.81
N TRP A 518 34.31 26.26 -21.17
CA TRP A 518 33.04 26.99 -21.13
C TRP A 518 32.10 26.59 -22.29
N ALA A 519 30.80 26.53 -22.00
CA ALA A 519 29.73 26.46 -22.98
C ALA A 519 28.98 27.80 -22.98
N THR A 520 28.53 28.25 -24.16
CA THR A 520 27.88 29.56 -24.29
C THR A 520 26.52 29.46 -24.98
N ALA A 521 25.60 30.33 -24.55
CA ALA A 521 24.28 30.49 -25.15
C ALA A 521 23.94 31.97 -25.25
N ALA A 522 23.13 32.35 -26.23
CA ALA A 522 22.70 33.74 -26.40
C ALA A 522 21.20 33.82 -26.71
N TRP A 523 20.54 34.81 -26.09
CA TRP A 523 19.13 35.10 -26.34
C TRP A 523 18.93 36.61 -26.59
N PRO A 524 18.20 36.99 -27.65
CA PRO A 524 17.80 38.38 -27.85
C PRO A 524 16.77 38.80 -26.79
N VAL A 525 16.86 40.04 -26.31
CA VAL A 525 15.94 40.58 -25.29
C VAL A 525 14.68 41.21 -25.93
N ALA A 526 14.76 41.60 -27.21
CA ALA A 526 13.65 42.15 -27.99
C ALA A 526 13.16 41.17 -29.08
N SER A 527 11.87 41.24 -29.45
CA SER A 527 11.19 40.37 -30.43
C SER A 527 11.59 40.57 -31.90
N GLY A 528 12.77 41.14 -32.17
CA GLY A 528 13.30 41.37 -33.51
C GLY A 528 14.08 40.15 -34.03
N ALA A 529 13.90 39.81 -35.30
CA ALA A 529 14.51 38.67 -35.96
C ALA A 529 16.05 38.77 -35.95
N GLY A 530 16.70 37.98 -35.11
CA GLY A 530 18.14 37.75 -35.15
C GLY A 530 18.43 36.34 -34.64
N THR A 531 18.90 35.45 -35.52
CA THR A 531 19.26 34.06 -35.17
C THR A 531 20.70 33.79 -35.57
N GLY A 532 21.53 33.50 -34.58
CA GLY A 532 22.90 33.02 -34.78
C GLY A 532 23.79 33.40 -33.60
N ALA A 533 23.93 32.48 -32.65
CA ALA A 533 24.96 32.52 -31.62
C ALA A 533 26.02 31.49 -31.98
N ALA A 534 27.28 31.90 -32.02
CA ALA A 534 28.42 30.99 -32.16
C ALA A 534 29.39 31.28 -31.01
N GLY A 535 29.73 30.24 -30.25
CA GLY A 535 30.73 30.30 -29.21
C GLY A 535 32.04 29.69 -29.68
N THR A 536 33.16 30.27 -29.28
CA THR A 536 34.49 29.69 -29.45
C THR A 536 35.23 29.79 -28.12
N ASN A 537 36.06 28.79 -27.80
CA ASN A 537 36.92 28.77 -26.61
C ASN A 537 38.36 29.10 -27.04
N PRO A 538 38.77 30.38 -27.09
CA PRO A 538 40.18 30.74 -27.17
C PRO A 538 40.92 30.38 -25.88
N SER A 539 42.26 30.33 -25.93
CA SER A 539 43.14 30.04 -24.78
C SER A 539 43.04 31.03 -23.61
N ASP A 540 42.36 32.17 -23.82
CA ASP A 540 42.37 33.34 -22.94
C ASP A 540 40.97 33.68 -22.37
N GLY A 541 40.00 32.77 -22.47
CA GLY A 541 38.65 32.93 -21.90
C GLY A 541 37.52 32.32 -22.74
N ALA A 542 36.28 32.48 -22.28
CA ALA A 542 35.08 32.01 -22.98
C ALA A 542 34.49 33.12 -23.84
N THR A 543 34.40 32.94 -25.15
CA THR A 543 33.84 33.97 -26.05
C THR A 543 32.48 33.56 -26.60
N ALA A 544 31.51 34.44 -26.46
CA ALA A 544 30.18 34.31 -27.03
C ALA A 544 29.89 35.47 -27.98
N ALA A 545 29.49 35.15 -29.21
CA ALA A 545 29.04 36.14 -30.18
C ALA A 545 27.52 36.09 -30.33
N ALA A 546 26.85 37.25 -30.34
CA ALA A 546 25.44 37.34 -30.69
C ALA A 546 25.15 38.54 -31.59
N ARG A 547 24.21 38.32 -32.52
CA ARG A 547 23.61 39.38 -33.31
C ARG A 547 22.35 39.89 -32.63
N PHE A 548 22.26 41.19 -32.40
CA PHE A 548 21.09 41.80 -31.76
C PHE A 548 20.80 43.21 -32.24
N GLN A 549 19.59 43.65 -31.94
CA GLN A 549 19.13 45.03 -32.09
C GLN A 549 18.63 45.49 -30.69
N GLY A 550 19.33 46.45 -30.07
CA GLY A 550 19.06 46.90 -28.69
C GLY A 550 19.87 46.15 -27.64
N SER A 551 19.24 45.23 -26.88
CA SER A 551 19.90 44.49 -25.81
C SER A 551 19.95 42.97 -26.06
N ALA A 552 21.02 42.35 -25.56
CA ALA A 552 21.26 40.91 -25.62
C ALA A 552 21.62 40.35 -24.26
N THR A 553 21.17 39.12 -23.97
CA THR A 553 21.65 38.34 -22.83
C THR A 553 22.54 37.22 -23.36
N LEU A 554 23.81 37.23 -22.94
CA LEU A 554 24.75 36.15 -23.19
C LEU A 554 24.96 35.37 -21.90
N ARG A 555 24.94 34.05 -21.99
CA ARG A 555 25.20 33.15 -20.88
C ARG A 555 26.45 32.33 -21.10
N PHE A 556 27.24 32.24 -20.04
CA PHE A 556 28.44 31.43 -19.94
C PHE A 556 28.23 30.37 -18.86
N VAL A 557 28.35 29.10 -19.23
CA VAL A 557 28.22 27.94 -18.33
C VAL A 557 29.61 27.28 -18.21
N PRO A 558 30.18 27.13 -17.01
CA PRO A 558 31.47 26.46 -16.84
C PRO A 558 31.33 24.95 -17.08
N ASP A 559 32.40 24.33 -17.57
CA ASP A 559 32.60 22.92 -18.02
C ASP A 559 31.50 22.31 -18.94
N PRO A 560 31.85 21.46 -19.92
CA PRO A 560 30.85 20.81 -20.76
C PRO A 560 29.90 19.95 -19.92
N VAL A 561 28.60 20.10 -20.19
CA VAL A 561 27.54 19.32 -19.55
C VAL A 561 27.58 17.90 -20.14
N GLY A 562 28.13 16.97 -19.37
CA GLY A 562 28.02 15.54 -19.68
C GLY A 562 26.58 15.03 -19.54
N PRO A 563 26.28 13.82 -20.04
CA PRO A 563 24.96 13.23 -19.86
C PRO A 563 24.63 13.09 -18.37
N VAL A 564 23.38 13.37 -18.00
CA VAL A 564 22.91 13.38 -16.62
C VAL A 564 22.69 11.93 -16.16
N PRO A 565 23.28 11.49 -15.03
CA PRO A 565 23.01 10.16 -14.51
C PRO A 565 21.54 10.01 -14.10
N ALA A 566 20.92 8.87 -14.43
CA ALA A 566 19.56 8.54 -14.01
C ALA A 566 19.38 7.15 -13.44
N VAL A 567 18.37 7.02 -12.59
CA VAL A 567 17.78 5.76 -12.18
C VAL A 567 16.41 5.63 -12.82
N VAL A 568 16.18 4.58 -13.60
CA VAL A 568 14.91 4.38 -14.31
C VAL A 568 14.10 3.24 -13.69
N THR A 569 12.79 3.32 -13.83
CA THR A 569 11.89 2.20 -13.50
C THR A 569 12.11 1.02 -14.44
N ARG A 570 11.91 -0.21 -13.95
CA ARG A 570 11.94 -1.43 -14.76
C ARG A 570 10.88 -1.41 -15.85
N ALA A 571 9.73 -0.79 -15.58
CA ALA A 571 8.69 -0.59 -16.58
C ALA A 571 9.16 0.26 -17.78
N LEU A 572 9.96 1.31 -17.55
CA LEU A 572 10.55 2.10 -18.62
C LEU A 572 11.66 1.30 -19.34
N ALA A 573 12.50 0.61 -18.56
CA ALA A 573 13.60 -0.18 -19.09
C ALA A 573 13.11 -1.31 -20.01
N ASP A 574 12.13 -2.11 -19.57
CA ASP A 574 11.59 -3.23 -20.34
C ASP A 574 10.87 -2.76 -21.62
N ARG A 575 10.24 -1.57 -21.61
CA ARG A 575 9.55 -1.01 -22.78
C ARG A 575 10.50 -0.50 -23.86
N LEU A 576 11.65 0.01 -23.46
CA LEU A 576 12.63 0.63 -24.35
C LEU A 576 13.88 -0.22 -24.53
N ASP A 577 13.90 -1.44 -23.98
CA ASP A 577 15.02 -2.39 -23.97
C ASP A 577 16.32 -1.76 -23.43
N LEU A 578 16.20 -1.03 -22.30
CA LEU A 578 17.30 -0.28 -21.70
C LEU A 578 18.03 -1.08 -20.62
N ALA A 579 19.35 -0.93 -20.58
CA ALA A 579 20.24 -1.47 -19.56
C ALA A 579 21.07 -0.37 -18.87
N THR A 580 21.73 -0.73 -17.78
CA THR A 580 22.70 0.15 -17.11
C THR A 580 23.86 0.47 -18.06
N GLY A 581 24.17 1.76 -18.19
CA GLY A 581 25.17 2.29 -19.12
C GLY A 581 24.58 2.87 -20.41
N ASP A 582 23.32 2.59 -20.73
CA ASP A 582 22.69 3.11 -21.94
C ASP A 582 22.36 4.60 -21.82
N GLY A 583 22.40 5.28 -22.98
CA GLY A 583 22.02 6.68 -23.13
C GLY A 583 20.54 6.82 -23.54
N LEU A 584 19.87 7.84 -23.02
CA LEU A 584 18.48 8.15 -23.31
C LEU A 584 18.30 9.67 -23.43
N THR A 585 17.78 10.13 -24.57
CA THR A 585 17.36 11.53 -24.71
C THR A 585 15.97 11.71 -24.08
N VAL A 586 15.87 12.63 -23.12
CA VAL A 586 14.62 12.98 -22.44
C VAL A 586 14.25 14.42 -22.80
N SER A 587 13.06 14.59 -23.36
CA SER A 587 12.47 15.91 -23.62
C SER A 587 11.59 16.34 -22.46
N TYR A 588 11.78 17.55 -21.95
CA TYR A 588 11.02 18.09 -20.82
C TYR A 588 10.93 19.62 -20.93
N ARG A 589 9.76 20.17 -20.61
CA ARG A 589 9.47 21.63 -20.65
C ARG A 589 9.90 22.35 -21.96
N GLY A 590 9.95 21.65 -23.09
CA GLY A 590 10.38 22.22 -24.39
C GLY A 590 11.89 22.18 -24.69
N GLY A 591 12.71 21.54 -23.84
CA GLY A 591 14.12 21.26 -24.10
C GLY A 591 14.41 19.75 -24.05
N THR A 592 15.64 19.36 -24.40
CA THR A 592 16.11 17.96 -24.33
C THR A 592 17.34 17.86 -23.43
N VAL A 593 17.44 16.79 -22.66
CA VAL A 593 18.62 16.41 -21.89
C VAL A 593 19.03 14.99 -22.23
N GLU A 594 20.33 14.78 -22.41
CA GLU A 594 20.92 13.46 -22.55
C GLU A 594 21.11 12.85 -21.16
N VAL A 595 20.63 11.63 -20.98
CA VAL A 595 20.64 10.92 -19.71
C VAL A 595 21.40 9.61 -19.85
N THR A 596 22.15 9.19 -18.84
CA THR A 596 22.80 7.86 -18.81
C THR A 596 22.27 7.04 -17.65
N ILE A 597 21.89 5.79 -17.91
CA ILE A 597 21.23 4.94 -16.92
C ILE A 597 22.26 4.36 -15.95
N GLY A 598 22.27 4.84 -14.71
CA GLY A 598 23.10 4.34 -13.62
C GLY A 598 22.50 3.12 -12.90
N ALA A 599 21.17 2.99 -12.85
CA ALA A 599 20.49 1.85 -12.25
C ALA A 599 19.05 1.66 -12.75
N VAL A 600 18.53 0.44 -12.59
CA VAL A 600 17.12 0.08 -12.86
C VAL A 600 16.44 -0.39 -11.57
N THR A 601 15.32 0.21 -11.20
CA THR A 601 14.55 -0.09 -9.97
C THR A 601 13.12 -0.50 -10.30
N ASP A 602 12.45 -1.27 -9.43
CA ASP A 602 11.02 -1.58 -9.63
C ASP A 602 10.14 -0.36 -9.37
N LEU A 603 10.44 0.38 -8.31
CA LEU A 603 9.74 1.59 -7.93
C LEU A 603 10.71 2.73 -7.64
N VAL A 604 10.31 3.92 -8.07
CA VAL A 604 10.95 5.19 -7.78
C VAL A 604 10.19 5.85 -6.62
N PRO A 605 10.88 6.26 -5.54
CA PRO A 605 10.27 7.08 -4.49
C PRO A 605 9.63 8.33 -5.12
N GLY A 606 8.39 8.65 -4.76
CA GLY A 606 7.64 9.80 -5.31
C GLY A 606 6.68 9.44 -6.44
N VAL A 607 6.88 8.34 -7.17
CA VAL A 607 6.08 7.95 -8.35
C VAL A 607 5.63 6.48 -8.26
N LEU A 608 4.31 6.23 -8.26
CA LEU A 608 3.74 4.88 -8.10
C LEU A 608 3.40 4.16 -9.42
N ASP A 609 2.91 4.87 -10.44
CA ASP A 609 2.10 4.24 -11.50
C ASP A 609 2.69 4.30 -12.92
N GLU A 610 3.94 4.77 -13.10
CA GLU A 610 4.41 5.19 -14.43
C GLU A 610 5.86 4.81 -14.75
N PRO A 611 6.21 4.74 -16.05
CA PRO A 611 7.59 4.93 -16.48
C PRO A 611 8.11 6.22 -15.83
N ALA A 612 9.10 6.08 -14.97
CA ALA A 612 9.72 7.20 -14.29
C ALA A 612 11.24 7.12 -14.36
N ALA A 613 11.87 8.28 -14.27
CA ALA A 613 13.30 8.45 -14.16
C ALA A 613 13.62 9.42 -13.03
N VAL A 614 14.58 9.05 -12.17
CA VAL A 614 15.18 9.95 -11.19
C VAL A 614 16.50 10.45 -11.74
N VAL A 615 16.76 11.75 -11.67
CA VAL A 615 18.03 12.38 -12.07
C VAL A 615 18.61 13.22 -10.94
N ASP A 616 19.89 13.55 -11.04
CA ASP A 616 20.50 14.55 -10.15
C ASP A 616 19.98 15.96 -10.47
N LEU A 617 19.44 16.64 -9.45
CA LEU A 617 18.86 17.99 -9.60
C LEU A 617 19.89 19.02 -10.06
N THR A 618 21.10 19.01 -9.48
CA THR A 618 22.14 19.97 -9.84
C THR A 618 22.64 19.76 -11.27
N ALA A 619 22.79 18.51 -11.71
CA ALA A 619 23.13 18.18 -13.08
C ALA A 619 22.03 18.59 -14.07
N LEU A 620 20.75 18.40 -13.70
CA LEU A 620 19.62 18.85 -14.51
C LEU A 620 19.59 20.38 -14.64
N GLN A 621 19.76 21.11 -13.54
CA GLN A 621 19.83 22.59 -13.52
C GLN A 621 20.99 23.10 -14.40
N ARG A 622 22.14 22.41 -14.40
CA ARG A 622 23.28 22.74 -15.27
C ARG A 622 22.95 22.55 -16.75
N GLY A 623 22.24 21.48 -17.10
CA GLY A 623 21.72 21.27 -18.45
C GLY A 623 20.70 22.34 -18.86
N GLU A 624 19.77 22.70 -17.96
CA GLU A 624 18.78 23.76 -18.21
C GLU A 624 19.44 25.12 -18.41
N ALA A 625 20.50 25.43 -17.65
CA ALA A 625 21.19 26.71 -17.75
C ALA A 625 21.69 26.98 -19.17
N LEU A 626 22.11 25.96 -19.93
CA LEU A 626 22.58 26.15 -21.31
C LEU A 626 21.44 26.37 -22.31
N VAL A 627 20.29 25.74 -22.10
CA VAL A 627 19.21 25.68 -23.10
C VAL A 627 18.12 26.74 -22.84
N ARG A 628 17.96 27.21 -21.60
CA ARG A 628 16.89 28.12 -21.18
C ARG A 628 17.44 29.43 -20.65
N ARG A 629 16.80 30.54 -21.00
CA ARG A 629 17.10 31.86 -20.42
C ARG A 629 16.88 31.92 -18.90
N SER A 630 15.96 31.13 -18.37
CA SER A 630 15.62 31.13 -16.95
C SER A 630 15.78 29.72 -16.38
N VAL A 631 16.44 29.61 -15.22
CA VAL A 631 16.62 28.34 -14.52
C VAL A 631 15.32 28.00 -13.79
N ALA A 632 14.83 26.77 -13.96
CA ALA A 632 13.60 26.38 -13.31
C ALA A 632 13.83 26.17 -11.81
N ASP A 633 12.83 26.56 -11.03
CA ASP A 633 12.83 26.38 -9.57
C ASP A 633 12.29 24.98 -9.22
N ALA A 634 12.57 24.55 -7.99
CA ALA A 634 12.05 23.29 -7.47
C ALA A 634 10.54 23.36 -7.27
N SER A 635 9.83 22.26 -7.55
CA SER A 635 8.37 22.17 -7.39
C SER A 635 7.96 21.58 -6.03
N GLU A 636 8.88 20.94 -5.33
CA GLU A 636 8.61 20.23 -4.08
C GLU A 636 9.75 20.41 -3.08
N ILE A 637 9.45 20.29 -1.79
CA ILE A 637 10.42 20.09 -0.71
C ILE A 637 10.14 18.75 -0.05
N TRP A 638 11.13 17.86 -0.06
CA TRP A 638 11.07 16.57 0.62
C TRP A 638 11.68 16.70 2.01
N VAL A 639 11.05 16.10 3.00
CA VAL A 639 11.34 16.30 4.42
C VAL A 639 11.58 14.96 5.10
N ALA A 640 12.70 14.86 5.81
CA ALA A 640 13.00 13.77 6.74
C ALA A 640 12.62 14.16 8.17
N LEU A 641 11.85 13.30 8.83
CA LEU A 641 11.40 13.52 10.19
C LEU A 641 12.15 12.62 11.17
N GLU A 642 12.30 13.06 12.42
CA GLU A 642 12.76 12.18 13.48
C GLU A 642 11.84 10.97 13.65
N PRO A 643 12.37 9.79 14.03
CA PRO A 643 11.54 8.62 14.29
C PRO A 643 10.43 8.91 15.30
N GLY A 644 9.16 8.79 14.85
CA GLY A 644 7.98 9.08 15.67
C GLY A 644 7.42 10.50 15.56
N ALA A 645 8.07 11.41 14.83
CA ALA A 645 7.60 12.78 14.63
C ALA A 645 6.48 12.93 13.57
N ALA A 646 6.16 11.87 12.82
CA ALA A 646 5.12 11.86 11.79
C ALA A 646 3.68 12.13 12.32
N GLY A 647 3.46 12.08 13.63
CA GLY A 647 2.17 12.39 14.28
C GLY A 647 2.23 13.48 15.36
N THR A 648 3.28 14.31 15.36
CA THR A 648 3.58 15.25 16.45
C THR A 648 3.36 16.72 16.05
N ALA A 649 3.83 17.64 16.91
CA ALA A 649 3.83 19.08 16.66
C ALA A 649 4.51 19.46 15.33
N ALA A 650 5.55 18.72 14.92
CA ALA A 650 6.30 18.96 13.68
C ALA A 650 5.39 18.98 12.44
N VAL A 651 4.54 17.96 12.27
CA VAL A 651 3.59 17.91 11.12
C VAL A 651 2.53 19.01 11.21
N THR A 652 2.15 19.42 12.42
CA THR A 652 1.21 20.53 12.60
C THR A 652 1.83 21.86 12.18
N GLU A 653 3.09 22.08 12.52
CA GLU A 653 3.86 23.25 12.16
C GLU A 653 4.18 23.28 10.66
N LEU A 654 4.62 22.16 10.07
CA LEU A 654 4.78 22.02 8.62
C LEU A 654 3.47 22.30 7.86
N ARG A 655 2.32 21.89 8.42
CA ARG A 655 1.02 22.20 7.82
C ARG A 655 0.68 23.69 7.93
N ALA A 656 1.12 24.38 8.98
CA ALA A 656 0.96 25.83 9.09
C ALA A 656 1.87 26.56 8.11
N LEU A 657 3.13 26.12 7.97
CA LEU A 657 4.08 26.64 6.99
C LEU A 657 3.57 26.48 5.57
N ALA A 658 3.12 25.26 5.21
CA ALA A 658 2.56 24.97 3.89
C ALA A 658 1.39 25.90 3.54
N ARG A 659 0.48 26.17 4.49
CA ARG A 659 -0.62 27.14 4.28
C ARG A 659 -0.11 28.56 4.03
N GLY A 660 0.93 28.99 4.75
CA GLY A 660 1.56 30.29 4.57
C GLY A 660 2.15 30.46 3.16
N GLU A 661 2.72 29.39 2.61
CA GLU A 661 3.34 29.38 1.28
C GLU A 661 2.38 28.99 0.14
N SER A 662 1.09 28.78 0.45
CA SER A 662 0.12 28.19 -0.49
C SER A 662 0.55 26.83 -1.04
N ALA A 663 1.35 26.09 -0.28
CA ALA A 663 1.80 24.73 -0.58
C ALA A 663 0.85 23.68 0.00
N THR A 664 0.92 22.47 -0.55
CA THR A 664 0.17 21.30 -0.08
C THR A 664 1.12 20.37 0.67
N LEU A 665 0.81 20.09 1.93
CA LEU A 665 1.56 19.09 2.70
C LEU A 665 1.01 17.69 2.41
N VAL A 666 1.88 16.82 1.92
CA VAL A 666 1.63 15.39 1.70
C VAL A 666 2.44 14.59 2.72
N THR A 667 1.79 13.72 3.46
CA THR A 667 2.40 12.87 4.49
C THR A 667 2.11 11.40 4.21
N THR A 668 2.89 10.50 4.81
CA THR A 668 2.67 9.04 4.72
C THR A 668 1.36 8.58 5.37
N GLU A 669 0.70 9.45 6.13
CA GLU A 669 -0.64 9.21 6.66
C GLU A 669 -1.72 9.44 5.57
N SER A 670 -1.78 8.55 4.58
CA SER A 670 -2.84 8.54 3.57
C SER A 670 -4.15 7.97 4.14
N ALA A 671 -5.28 8.34 3.53
CA ALA A 671 -6.59 7.78 3.86
C ALA A 671 -6.61 6.25 3.67
N ARG A 672 -6.57 5.49 4.78
CA ARG A 672 -6.58 4.02 4.82
C ARG A 672 -7.94 3.38 4.49
N ALA A 673 -8.76 4.03 3.66
CA ALA A 673 -10.18 3.70 3.50
C ALA A 673 -10.44 2.23 3.13
N GLY A 674 -9.62 1.64 2.26
CA GLY A 674 -9.81 0.25 1.81
C GLY A 674 -9.54 -0.82 2.89
N THR A 675 -8.47 -0.68 3.66
CA THR A 675 -8.12 -1.65 4.72
C THR A 675 -8.90 -1.42 6.02
N ALA A 676 -9.30 -0.17 6.28
CA ALA A 676 -10.10 0.20 7.44
C ALA A 676 -11.40 -0.60 7.55
N VAL A 677 -11.97 -1.04 6.42
CA VAL A 677 -13.19 -1.87 6.39
C VAL A 677 -12.87 -3.36 6.44
N ALA A 678 -11.93 -3.85 5.64
CA ALA A 678 -11.68 -5.29 5.51
C ALA A 678 -10.94 -5.89 6.73
N GLN A 679 -9.96 -5.19 7.30
CA GLN A 679 -9.18 -5.67 8.45
C GLN A 679 -10.05 -6.04 9.67
N PRO A 680 -10.96 -5.16 10.17
CA PRO A 680 -11.80 -5.51 11.31
C PRO A 680 -12.75 -6.68 11.01
N VAL A 681 -13.19 -6.84 9.75
CA VAL A 681 -14.01 -8.00 9.34
C VAL A 681 -13.21 -9.29 9.45
N PHE A 682 -11.97 -9.34 8.95
CA PHE A 682 -11.10 -10.51 9.09
C PHE A 682 -10.78 -10.84 10.55
N ALA A 683 -10.49 -9.83 11.37
CA ALA A 683 -10.27 -10.00 12.81
C ALA A 683 -11.52 -10.55 13.52
N ALA A 684 -12.70 -9.99 13.24
CA ALA A 684 -13.98 -10.44 13.78
C ALA A 684 -14.31 -11.88 13.35
N VAL A 685 -14.09 -12.22 12.07
CA VAL A 685 -14.27 -13.59 11.56
C VAL A 685 -13.33 -14.56 12.26
N GLY A 686 -12.08 -14.19 12.49
CA GLY A 686 -11.12 -14.98 13.28
C GLY A 686 -11.60 -15.24 14.71
N LEU A 687 -12.16 -14.23 15.38
CA LEU A 687 -12.72 -14.36 16.72
C LEU A 687 -13.96 -15.27 16.75
N VAL A 688 -14.91 -15.01 15.86
CA VAL A 688 -16.15 -15.80 15.76
C VAL A 688 -15.84 -17.26 15.40
N ALA A 689 -14.84 -17.50 14.56
CA ALA A 689 -14.36 -18.84 14.22
C ALA A 689 -13.92 -19.62 15.47
N VAL A 690 -13.17 -18.99 16.36
CA VAL A 690 -12.75 -19.61 17.63
C VAL A 690 -13.94 -19.88 18.54
N VAL A 691 -14.88 -18.93 18.66
CA VAL A 691 -16.11 -19.13 19.44
C VAL A 691 -16.93 -20.31 18.91
N LEU A 692 -17.12 -20.40 17.59
CA LEU A 692 -17.82 -21.52 16.95
C LEU A 692 -17.12 -22.85 17.19
N ALA A 693 -15.78 -22.90 17.12
CA ALA A 693 -15.03 -24.10 17.43
C ALA A 693 -15.18 -24.53 18.89
N VAL A 694 -15.15 -23.59 19.85
CA VAL A 694 -15.38 -23.89 21.26
C VAL A 694 -16.78 -24.44 21.48
N VAL A 695 -17.81 -23.82 20.89
CA VAL A 695 -19.20 -24.29 21.00
C VAL A 695 -19.36 -25.68 20.37
N GLY A 696 -18.83 -25.90 19.17
CA GLY A 696 -18.89 -27.19 18.50
C GLY A 696 -18.10 -28.28 19.23
N ALA A 697 -16.95 -27.94 19.82
CA ALA A 697 -16.20 -28.84 20.69
C ALA A 697 -17.00 -29.19 21.95
N LEU A 698 -17.60 -28.20 22.63
CA LEU A 698 -18.48 -28.44 23.78
C LEU A 698 -19.61 -29.41 23.44
N ALA A 699 -20.28 -29.22 22.30
CA ALA A 699 -21.35 -30.12 21.85
C ALA A 699 -20.84 -31.54 21.59
N ALA A 700 -19.69 -31.68 20.92
CA ALA A 700 -19.07 -32.98 20.65
C ALA A 700 -18.68 -33.71 21.95
N PHE A 701 -18.04 -33.00 22.87
CA PHE A 701 -17.68 -33.56 24.17
C PHE A 701 -18.90 -33.85 25.04
N ASP A 702 -19.98 -33.07 24.96
CA ASP A 702 -21.23 -33.36 25.67
C ASP A 702 -21.82 -34.69 25.22
N VAL A 703 -21.94 -34.90 23.90
CA VAL A 703 -22.40 -36.16 23.32
C VAL A 703 -21.50 -37.33 23.72
N LEU A 704 -20.18 -37.13 23.72
CA LEU A 704 -19.22 -38.12 24.22
C LEU A 704 -19.42 -38.45 25.70
N THR A 705 -19.67 -37.46 26.56
CA THR A 705 -19.91 -37.74 27.99
C THR A 705 -21.20 -38.51 28.24
N ARG A 706 -22.24 -38.28 27.42
CA ARG A 706 -23.51 -39.02 27.53
C ARG A 706 -23.36 -40.47 27.11
N THR A 707 -22.68 -40.71 25.99
CA THR A 707 -22.41 -42.06 25.47
C THR A 707 -21.46 -42.87 26.35
N ARG A 708 -20.57 -42.19 27.09
CA ARG A 708 -19.60 -42.82 28.02
C ARG A 708 -20.07 -42.89 29.47
N ARG A 709 -21.35 -42.63 29.75
CA ARG A 709 -21.87 -42.69 31.14
C ARG A 709 -21.69 -44.10 31.75
N GLY A 710 -21.84 -45.14 30.94
CA GLY A 710 -21.59 -46.52 31.37
C GLY A 710 -20.14 -46.82 31.75
N GLU A 711 -19.17 -46.24 31.03
CA GLU A 711 -17.75 -46.36 31.39
C GLU A 711 -17.46 -45.75 32.77
N VAL A 712 -18.13 -44.64 33.12
CA VAL A 712 -17.97 -43.99 34.43
C VAL A 712 -18.48 -44.91 35.54
N VAL A 713 -19.62 -45.58 35.31
CA VAL A 713 -20.22 -46.55 36.24
C VAL A 713 -19.32 -47.78 36.39
N ALA A 714 -18.84 -48.35 35.28
CA ALA A 714 -17.95 -49.51 35.28
C ALA A 714 -16.61 -49.21 35.97
N LEU A 715 -15.98 -48.07 35.67
CA LEU A 715 -14.73 -47.66 36.32
C LEU A 715 -14.92 -47.34 37.81
N ARG A 716 -16.09 -46.82 38.19
CA ARG A 716 -16.46 -46.65 39.60
C ARG A 716 -16.59 -48.01 40.30
N ALA A 717 -17.19 -49.00 39.65
CA ALA A 717 -17.31 -50.36 40.18
C ALA A 717 -15.94 -51.03 40.41
N VAL A 718 -14.94 -50.72 39.56
CA VAL A 718 -13.54 -51.17 39.70
C VAL A 718 -12.74 -50.29 40.69
N GLY A 719 -13.37 -49.30 41.33
CA GLY A 719 -12.76 -48.48 42.39
C GLY A 719 -11.97 -47.25 41.90
N VAL A 720 -12.07 -46.86 40.63
CA VAL A 720 -11.35 -45.69 40.11
C VAL A 720 -12.04 -44.39 40.56
N PRO A 721 -11.37 -43.51 41.33
CA PRO A 721 -12.00 -42.33 41.90
C PRO A 721 -12.39 -41.29 40.83
N GLY A 722 -13.53 -40.63 41.02
CA GLY A 722 -14.05 -39.62 40.08
C GLY A 722 -13.10 -38.46 39.76
N ARG A 723 -12.16 -38.12 40.66
CA ARG A 723 -11.10 -37.12 40.39
C ARG A 723 -10.14 -37.59 39.28
N VAL A 724 -9.77 -38.87 39.28
CA VAL A 724 -8.89 -39.50 38.28
C VAL A 724 -9.61 -39.62 36.95
N GLN A 725 -10.86 -40.08 36.96
CA GLN A 725 -11.70 -40.16 35.74
C GLN A 725 -11.89 -38.77 35.11
N GLY A 726 -12.21 -37.76 35.93
CA GLY A 726 -12.33 -36.38 35.45
C GLY A 726 -11.01 -35.79 34.94
N ARG A 727 -9.87 -36.06 35.61
CA ARG A 727 -8.55 -35.58 35.15
C ARG A 727 -8.15 -36.24 33.83
N SER A 728 -8.49 -37.51 33.63
CA SER A 728 -8.29 -38.21 32.35
C SER A 728 -9.03 -37.53 31.20
N ARG A 729 -10.29 -37.09 31.39
CA ARG A 729 -11.04 -36.35 30.35
C ARG A 729 -10.50 -34.96 30.06
N LEU A 730 -10.00 -34.27 31.08
CA LEU A 730 -9.28 -33.00 30.87
C LEU A 730 -8.05 -33.22 30.00
N VAL A 731 -7.24 -34.25 30.31
CA VAL A 731 -6.04 -34.59 29.52
C VAL A 731 -6.42 -35.00 28.09
N GLU A 732 -7.53 -35.71 27.88
CA GLU A 732 -8.04 -36.06 26.55
C GLU A 732 -8.30 -34.78 25.70
N ALA A 733 -8.96 -33.78 26.27
CA ALA A 733 -9.19 -32.49 25.59
C ALA A 733 -7.88 -31.72 25.35
N LEU A 734 -6.96 -31.68 26.32
CA LEU A 734 -5.68 -31.00 26.18
C LEU A 734 -4.77 -31.64 25.13
N VAL A 735 -4.74 -32.98 25.05
CA VAL A 735 -3.99 -33.71 24.01
C VAL A 735 -4.58 -33.41 22.64
N LEU A 736 -5.91 -33.35 22.52
CA LEU A 736 -6.56 -32.94 21.28
C LEU A 736 -6.15 -31.52 20.89
N GLY A 737 -6.18 -30.57 21.82
CA GLY A 737 -5.71 -29.19 21.58
C GLY A 737 -4.23 -29.11 21.17
N ALA A 738 -3.37 -29.89 21.84
CA ALA A 738 -1.93 -29.93 21.54
C ALA A 738 -1.62 -30.45 20.13
N VAL A 739 -2.50 -31.27 19.53
CA VAL A 739 -2.39 -31.71 18.13
C VAL A 739 -3.10 -30.74 17.19
N ALA A 740 -4.29 -30.29 17.56
CA ALA A 740 -5.16 -29.45 16.73
C ALA A 740 -4.58 -28.07 16.46
N VAL A 741 -4.00 -27.42 17.47
CA VAL A 741 -3.51 -26.05 17.37
C VAL A 741 -2.31 -25.95 16.41
N PRO A 742 -1.23 -26.76 16.55
CA PRO A 742 -0.12 -26.74 15.59
C PRO A 742 -0.56 -27.12 14.17
N ALA A 743 -1.46 -28.10 14.03
CA ALA A 743 -2.08 -28.47 12.76
C ALA A 743 -2.83 -27.30 12.12
N GLY A 744 -3.63 -26.58 12.90
CA GLY A 744 -4.34 -25.38 12.46
C GLY A 744 -3.40 -24.25 12.06
N VAL A 745 -2.29 -24.06 12.79
CA VAL A 745 -1.24 -23.10 12.41
C VAL A 745 -0.62 -23.46 11.07
N ALA A 746 -0.26 -24.73 10.86
CA ALA A 746 0.31 -25.19 9.60
C ALA A 746 -0.66 -25.03 8.42
N VAL A 747 -1.94 -25.39 8.61
CA VAL A 747 -3.00 -25.20 7.60
C VAL A 747 -3.19 -23.71 7.32
N GLY A 748 -3.35 -22.89 8.35
CA GLY A 748 -3.52 -21.44 8.22
C GLY A 748 -2.37 -20.79 7.48
N TRP A 749 -1.13 -21.16 7.81
CA TRP A 749 0.08 -20.67 7.13
C TRP A 749 0.13 -21.10 5.65
N ALA A 750 -0.24 -22.34 5.34
CA ALA A 750 -0.31 -22.83 3.96
C ALA A 750 -1.39 -22.11 3.15
N VAL A 751 -2.58 -21.87 3.72
CA VAL A 751 -3.63 -21.11 3.02
C VAL A 751 -3.23 -19.64 2.87
N ALA A 752 -2.62 -19.06 3.91
CA ALA A 752 -2.14 -17.69 3.95
C ALA A 752 -1.14 -17.42 2.82
N SER A 753 -0.12 -18.28 2.66
CA SER A 753 0.88 -18.14 1.60
C SER A 753 0.29 -18.27 0.19
N LEU A 754 -0.79 -19.04 0.02
CA LEU A 754 -1.47 -19.22 -1.27
C LEU A 754 -2.45 -18.10 -1.61
N THR A 755 -3.05 -17.43 -0.62
CA THR A 755 -4.20 -16.53 -0.85
C THR A 755 -3.93 -15.07 -0.50
N ILE A 756 -3.13 -14.76 0.52
CA ILE A 756 -2.99 -13.40 1.04
C ILE A 756 -2.33 -12.47 0.03
N GLY A 757 -1.35 -12.93 -0.75
CA GLY A 757 -0.73 -12.10 -1.79
C GLY A 757 -1.75 -11.56 -2.80
N THR A 758 -2.71 -12.40 -3.22
CA THR A 758 -3.80 -11.98 -4.10
C THR A 758 -4.82 -11.09 -3.38
N LEU A 759 -5.18 -11.42 -2.13
CA LEU A 759 -6.10 -10.58 -1.34
C LEU A 759 -5.53 -9.17 -1.12
N VAL A 760 -4.24 -9.05 -0.80
CA VAL A 760 -3.56 -7.77 -0.60
C VAL A 760 -3.55 -6.95 -1.89
N ARG A 761 -3.22 -7.56 -3.03
CA ARG A 761 -3.28 -6.88 -4.34
C ARG A 761 -4.67 -6.36 -4.69
N LEU A 762 -5.72 -7.11 -4.34
CA LEU A 762 -7.10 -6.68 -4.55
C LEU A 762 -7.54 -5.59 -3.56
N SER A 763 -6.93 -5.52 -2.38
CA SER A 763 -7.32 -4.58 -1.31
C SER A 763 -6.58 -3.25 -1.37
N VAL A 764 -5.38 -3.26 -1.97
CA VAL A 764 -4.46 -2.15 -1.98
C VAL A 764 -4.12 -1.84 -3.45
N PRO A 765 -4.85 -0.88 -4.06
CA PRO A 765 -4.59 -0.42 -5.43
C PRO A 765 -3.15 0.11 -5.57
N GLY A 766 -2.52 -0.08 -6.73
CA GLY A 766 -1.15 0.40 -7.01
C GLY A 766 0.00 -0.57 -6.64
N LEU A 767 -0.29 -1.73 -6.04
CA LEU A 767 0.73 -2.77 -5.75
C LEU A 767 1.08 -3.69 -6.94
N ALA A 768 0.63 -3.37 -8.16
CA ALA A 768 0.81 -4.26 -9.31
C ALA A 768 2.30 -4.54 -9.54
N GLY A 769 2.72 -5.81 -9.43
CA GLY A 769 4.11 -6.24 -9.66
C GLY A 769 4.98 -6.39 -8.40
N LEU A 770 4.56 -5.88 -7.23
CA LEU A 770 5.32 -6.07 -5.99
C LEU A 770 5.03 -7.41 -5.33
N SER A 771 6.09 -8.21 -5.15
CA SER A 771 6.02 -9.38 -4.27
C SER A 771 5.92 -8.92 -2.82
N GLN A 772 4.83 -9.30 -2.14
CA GLN A 772 4.61 -8.99 -0.73
C GLN A 772 4.87 -10.24 0.11
N PRO A 773 5.87 -10.24 1.02
CA PRO A 773 6.06 -11.34 1.93
C PRO A 773 4.84 -11.44 2.88
N LEU A 774 4.52 -12.67 3.26
CA LEU A 774 3.51 -12.92 4.28
C LEU A 774 4.01 -12.37 5.63
N ALA A 775 3.27 -11.43 6.21
CA ALA A 775 3.46 -10.91 7.55
C ALA A 775 2.36 -11.46 8.45
N LEU A 776 2.64 -11.61 9.75
CA LEU A 776 1.65 -12.08 10.73
C LEU A 776 1.58 -11.07 11.88
N ALA A 777 0.37 -10.64 12.25
CA ALA A 777 0.15 -9.77 13.40
C ALA A 777 0.35 -10.59 14.69
N PRO A 778 1.44 -10.39 15.46
CA PRO A 778 1.78 -11.28 16.56
C PRO A 778 0.74 -11.22 17.68
N LEU A 779 0.16 -10.04 17.94
CA LEU A 779 -0.86 -9.86 18.98
C LEU A 779 -2.17 -10.55 18.61
N GLU A 780 -2.69 -10.35 17.40
CA GLU A 780 -3.93 -11.00 16.94
C GLU A 780 -3.78 -12.52 16.89
N LEU A 781 -2.63 -13.00 16.40
CA LEU A 781 -2.31 -14.41 16.39
C LEU A 781 -2.23 -14.97 17.82
N ALA A 782 -1.53 -14.30 18.73
CA ALA A 782 -1.42 -14.72 20.13
C ALA A 782 -2.79 -14.75 20.82
N LEU A 783 -3.65 -13.75 20.58
CA LEU A 783 -5.02 -13.72 21.10
C LEU A 783 -5.86 -14.87 20.55
N GLY A 784 -5.83 -15.10 19.23
CA GLY A 784 -6.54 -16.22 18.60
C GLY A 784 -6.10 -17.59 19.15
N LEU A 785 -4.78 -17.78 19.29
CA LEU A 785 -4.20 -19.00 19.88
C LEU A 785 -4.54 -19.16 21.36
N ALA A 786 -4.45 -18.08 22.15
CA ALA A 786 -4.80 -18.08 23.56
C ALA A 786 -6.28 -18.41 23.78
N LEU A 787 -7.18 -17.86 22.95
CA LEU A 787 -8.60 -18.15 22.97
C LEU A 787 -8.89 -19.60 22.57
N ALA A 788 -8.22 -20.13 21.54
CA ALA A 788 -8.37 -21.53 21.14
C ALA A 788 -7.90 -22.50 22.25
N LEU A 789 -6.71 -22.26 22.80
CA LEU A 789 -6.15 -23.06 23.91
C LEU A 789 -6.99 -22.95 25.18
N GLY A 790 -7.38 -21.73 25.56
CA GLY A 790 -8.24 -21.45 26.70
C GLY A 790 -9.63 -22.08 26.53
N GLY A 791 -10.19 -22.04 25.33
CA GLY A 791 -11.44 -22.68 24.97
C GLY A 791 -11.38 -24.21 25.11
N VAL A 792 -10.34 -24.85 24.57
CA VAL A 792 -10.12 -26.29 24.72
C VAL A 792 -9.95 -26.68 26.19
N ALA A 793 -9.18 -25.89 26.97
CA ALA A 793 -9.00 -26.11 28.39
C ALA A 793 -10.30 -25.96 29.18
N ALA A 794 -11.12 -24.95 28.86
CA ALA A 794 -12.43 -24.72 29.45
C ALA A 794 -13.40 -25.86 29.16
N VAL A 795 -13.47 -26.33 27.90
CA VAL A 795 -14.22 -27.53 27.51
C VAL A 795 -13.79 -28.74 28.33
N GLY A 796 -12.48 -29.00 28.40
CA GLY A 796 -11.93 -30.11 29.19
C GLY A 796 -12.27 -30.00 30.68
N ALA A 797 -12.23 -28.79 31.25
CA ALA A 797 -12.59 -28.55 32.65
C ALA A 797 -14.09 -28.76 32.92
N LEU A 798 -14.96 -28.30 32.03
CA LEU A 798 -16.41 -28.51 32.11
C LEU A 798 -16.77 -29.99 32.02
N VAL A 799 -16.18 -30.71 31.06
CA VAL A 799 -16.33 -32.15 30.91
C VAL A 799 -15.83 -32.87 32.16
N SER A 800 -14.67 -32.48 32.69
CA SER A 800 -14.11 -33.03 33.93
C SER A 800 -15.07 -32.88 35.11
N ARG A 801 -15.66 -31.68 35.27
CA ARG A 801 -16.66 -31.39 36.32
C ARG A 801 -17.92 -32.25 36.13
N ARG A 802 -18.39 -32.40 34.89
CA ARG A 802 -19.57 -33.21 34.56
C ARG A 802 -19.36 -34.69 34.90
N VAL A 803 -18.21 -35.25 34.56
CA VAL A 803 -17.86 -36.64 34.90
C VAL A 803 -17.74 -36.84 36.41
N ARG A 804 -17.17 -35.87 37.15
CA ARG A 804 -17.14 -35.92 38.62
C ARG A 804 -18.53 -35.90 39.24
N ARG A 805 -19.48 -35.15 38.66
CA ARG A 805 -20.89 -35.14 39.08
C ARG A 805 -21.56 -36.49 38.78
N GLN A 806 -21.39 -37.02 37.57
CA GLN A 806 -21.92 -38.34 37.19
C GLN A 806 -21.38 -39.48 38.07
N HIS A 807 -20.11 -39.42 38.48
CA HIS A 807 -19.55 -40.42 39.39
C HIS A 807 -20.25 -40.41 40.76
N ARG A 808 -20.66 -39.23 41.26
CA ARG A 808 -21.36 -39.08 42.55
C ARG A 808 -22.82 -39.48 42.48
N ASP A 809 -23.40 -39.49 41.29
CA ASP A 809 -24.78 -39.91 41.04
C ASP A 809 -24.89 -41.45 41.15
N THR A 810 -25.44 -41.93 42.24
CA THR A 810 -25.59 -43.36 42.58
C THR A 810 -26.91 -43.96 42.11
N ASP A 811 -27.88 -43.14 41.70
CA ASP A 811 -29.24 -43.59 41.37
C ASP A 811 -29.30 -44.24 39.98
N HIS A 812 -28.28 -44.04 39.15
CA HIS A 812 -28.20 -44.62 37.82
C HIS A 812 -27.76 -46.10 37.86
N ARG A 813 -28.67 -47.01 37.50
CA ARG A 813 -28.40 -48.45 37.29
C ARG A 813 -28.49 -48.82 35.81
N GLU A 814 -27.43 -49.40 35.25
CA GLU A 814 -27.41 -49.86 33.85
C GLU A 814 -28.41 -50.99 33.57
N GLU A 815 -28.83 -51.73 34.60
CA GLU A 815 -29.72 -52.91 34.50
C GLU A 815 -31.17 -52.59 34.06
N THR A 816 -31.55 -51.32 34.00
CA THR A 816 -32.96 -50.90 33.74
C THR A 816 -33.20 -50.38 32.32
N ARG A 817 -32.30 -50.63 31.36
CA ARG A 817 -32.39 -50.08 30.00
C ARG A 817 -32.20 -51.08 28.87
#